data_AF-A0A5C5RWZ9-F1
#
_entry.id   AF-A0A5C5RWZ9-F1
#
_cell.length_a   1.000
_cell.length_b   1.000
_cell.length_c   1.000
_cell.angle_alpha   90.00
_cell.angle_beta   90.00
_cell.angle_gamma   90.00
#
_symmetry.space_group_name_H-M   'P 1'
#
loop_
_entity.id
_entity.type
_entity.pdbx_description
1 polymer ?
#
loop_
_entity_poly.entity_id
_entity_poly.type
_entity_poly.pdbx_seq_one_letter_code
_entity_poly.pdbx_strand_id
1 'polypeptide(L)'
;MMSSENSTAPATVPPEQRYGKWRIVAAVAGLLGFVLAILTPFLPVKETTTAVHWPQDGRISNVELPLVSYTPVRLDVSLPCSVVNALPAAGGTLLRTLPEDGPRPGLQGLVIRADAKNVIIADRDVALATASRTDVARAGSDCAIRFVSTPESTSASFTGVTASDPGANQLSVTVNDPNLRPQIAGFYTDLPASTPVAGVDVSTQVDTRFNTTPSTIKLIAIVVGIASTILALIALGFVDMRDGRGHIRFMPQGWLRPRPVDFTVIGVLGIWWLIGPNTSDDGYQITMATQTKFSGYMINYFRSFGVPENPVGWNDYLFTAISHVTTAAPAMRLPGLVFGLLTWLIISREMIPRLGRAVRNNPAALWAGAGGFLLIWLPLNNGLRPEPAVVFFSLLTWVSVERAIATGRMLPVAIAVPCAALCVGAAPGGLIAVAALLAASRQIITRIVKRRGRDGLLPMIAPILASGMAYLFYAFFTPSFAALREAITVKTVTGPTLDWYEEGVRYYYLMLETEDGSAVRRIGVLTAFLCLLTVLTFMLRRKRPAGISAGPVWRLMAVFFATVVLLAFTPTKWTHHLGLFAGYAAGIAAVAATLTMAPMMRSKRNRVFFAAAALFIAAISFAARVGYYWVGTYGIPWNTMPPQLFGLEISWLLFFASVLTALYGLWLHYRRDYAPEPTKTRGRTLPTLAILTMLMVLFDVGTMAKGAYAQRGSFSWTASNVRALQGDTCSMADYVLMETDPNAGQLKPAPRPDGTVPSAAQALAGKSTGFSPTGIPGWLSPVKSNPGHNTDVTNSDVPETVGGKRNPDPKTDGVPLPFGLDPATTPVLGSSGATGLANLTSDWYTLGAVDESTPLVTLSVAGPVAATGINGVARDGRTLFLEAGHRAANGTVQPLGRLAPLDAWTNNNWRNLRFPTADLPRGTNTVRVVVDDRVPSPDPIVVTPPRMTPMKTLQEFLGRDTVVAMDFMVAFAFPCQHQVRAVNGVFERPEYRISPDYMATVLTSNTWQGWKTGGPLGVTDALYHEQIVPTYLKGKWAMDWGTLTKFTPWTAAEPARLELGTTTRTGWYTPGPMRSAPY
;
A
#
# COMPACT_ATOMS: atom_id res chain seq x y z
N MET A 1 -13.40 37.37 -82.65
CA MET A 1 -12.37 37.96 -81.77
C MET A 1 -12.54 37.36 -80.38
N MET A 2 -11.40 37.00 -79.77
CA MET A 2 -11.18 36.43 -78.43
C MET A 2 -11.55 34.96 -78.18
N SER A 3 -10.46 34.24 -77.89
CA SER A 3 -10.22 32.81 -77.76
C SER A 3 -10.61 32.27 -76.38
N SER A 4 -11.30 31.14 -76.35
CA SER A 4 -11.50 30.32 -75.15
C SER A 4 -10.33 29.35 -74.96
N GLU A 5 -9.55 29.54 -73.90
CA GLU A 5 -8.56 28.57 -73.43
C GLU A 5 -9.24 27.33 -72.82
N ASN A 6 -8.92 26.16 -73.35
CA ASN A 6 -9.25 24.86 -72.78
C ASN A 6 -8.28 24.58 -71.61
N SER A 7 -8.76 24.68 -70.36
CA SER A 7 -8.03 24.18 -69.20
C SER A 7 -8.05 22.64 -69.18
N THR A 8 -6.90 22.02 -69.37
CA THR A 8 -6.69 20.59 -69.17
C THR A 8 -6.68 20.26 -67.68
N ALA A 9 -7.62 19.42 -67.23
CA ALA A 9 -7.63 18.89 -65.88
C ALA A 9 -6.41 17.97 -65.65
N PRO A 10 -5.71 18.03 -64.50
CA PRO A 10 -4.53 17.22 -64.25
C PRO A 10 -4.88 15.73 -64.14
N ALA A 11 -4.08 14.89 -64.79
CA ALA A 11 -4.22 13.43 -64.78
C ALA A 11 -4.14 12.88 -63.34
N THR A 12 -5.23 12.29 -62.85
CA THR A 12 -5.28 11.64 -61.54
C THR A 12 -4.46 10.33 -61.59
N VAL A 13 -3.28 10.33 -60.97
CA VAL A 13 -2.44 9.13 -60.78
C VAL A 13 -3.28 7.97 -60.22
N PRO A 14 -3.20 6.75 -60.79
CA PRO A 14 -3.96 5.60 -60.32
C PRO A 14 -3.71 5.34 -58.82
N PRO A 15 -4.75 5.00 -58.03
CA PRO A 15 -4.61 4.68 -56.59
C PRO A 15 -3.63 3.54 -56.30
N GLU A 16 -3.30 2.72 -57.29
CA GLU A 16 -2.31 1.66 -57.18
C GLU A 16 -0.88 2.20 -57.09
N GLN A 17 -0.49 3.14 -57.96
CA GLN A 17 0.84 3.77 -57.94
C GLN A 17 1.05 4.65 -56.71
N ARG A 18 -0.02 5.30 -56.21
CA ARG A 18 0.05 6.20 -55.04
C ARG A 18 0.13 5.47 -53.69
N TYR A 19 -0.51 4.31 -53.56
CA TYR A 19 -0.63 3.59 -52.27
C TYR A 19 0.07 2.21 -52.24
N GLY A 20 0.59 1.72 -53.37
CA GLY A 20 1.33 0.46 -53.45
C GLY A 20 2.59 0.43 -52.58
N LYS A 21 3.39 1.51 -52.58
CA LYS A 21 4.61 1.65 -51.76
C LYS A 21 4.31 1.55 -50.25
N TRP A 22 3.21 2.16 -49.80
CA TRP A 22 2.81 2.12 -48.38
C TRP A 22 2.43 0.71 -47.91
N ARG A 23 1.95 -0.18 -48.79
CA ARG A 23 1.71 -1.58 -48.43
C ARG A 23 3.00 -2.32 -48.09
N ILE A 24 4.06 -2.09 -48.87
CA ILE A 24 5.37 -2.70 -48.63
C ILE A 24 5.96 -2.17 -47.33
N VAL A 25 5.92 -0.84 -47.12
CA VAL A 25 6.40 -0.22 -45.87
C VAL A 25 5.65 -0.76 -44.66
N ALA A 26 4.31 -0.86 -44.72
CA ALA A 26 3.51 -1.42 -43.63
C ALA A 26 3.89 -2.87 -43.29
N ALA A 27 4.18 -3.70 -44.31
CA ALA A 27 4.61 -5.07 -44.11
C ALA A 27 6.03 -5.16 -43.52
N VAL A 28 7.02 -4.50 -44.15
CA VAL A 28 8.43 -4.61 -43.77
C VAL A 28 8.69 -3.97 -42.41
N ALA A 29 8.24 -2.72 -42.20
CA ALA A 29 8.42 -2.03 -40.93
C ALA A 29 7.62 -2.72 -39.80
N GLY A 30 6.44 -3.27 -40.12
CA GLY A 30 5.64 -4.03 -39.16
C GLY A 30 6.33 -5.33 -38.74
N LEU A 31 6.87 -6.11 -39.68
CA LEU A 31 7.61 -7.32 -39.36
C LEU A 31 8.90 -7.02 -38.58
N LEU A 32 9.63 -5.98 -38.97
CA LEU A 32 10.84 -5.56 -38.26
C LEU A 32 10.54 -5.15 -36.82
N GLY A 33 9.52 -4.31 -36.61
CA GLY A 33 9.09 -3.90 -35.26
C GLY A 33 8.65 -5.09 -34.40
N PHE A 34 7.90 -6.03 -34.98
CA PHE A 34 7.46 -7.26 -34.31
C PHE A 34 8.63 -8.17 -33.91
N VAL A 35 9.57 -8.44 -34.82
CA VAL A 35 10.71 -9.32 -34.54
C VAL A 35 11.63 -8.70 -33.48
N LEU A 36 11.93 -7.41 -33.58
CA LEU A 36 12.77 -6.73 -32.58
C LEU A 36 12.13 -6.72 -31.20
N ALA A 37 10.79 -6.57 -31.12
CA ALA A 37 10.07 -6.67 -29.85
C ALA A 37 10.21 -8.05 -29.21
N ILE A 38 10.08 -9.13 -29.98
CA ILE A 38 10.21 -10.51 -29.49
C ILE A 38 11.65 -10.85 -29.07
N LEU A 39 12.65 -10.27 -29.73
CA LEU A 39 14.06 -10.53 -29.41
C LEU A 39 14.54 -9.76 -28.17
N THR A 40 13.93 -8.61 -27.86
CA THR A 40 14.32 -7.72 -26.75
C THR A 40 14.55 -8.42 -25.40
N PRO A 41 13.69 -9.36 -24.94
CA PRO A 41 13.87 -10.08 -23.66
C PRO A 41 15.17 -10.89 -23.56
N PHE A 42 15.71 -11.31 -24.71
CA PHE A 42 16.85 -12.23 -24.81
C PHE A 42 18.17 -11.53 -25.09
N LEU A 43 18.13 -10.24 -25.43
CA LEU A 43 19.33 -9.45 -25.71
C LEU A 43 20.13 -9.19 -24.42
N PRO A 44 21.47 -9.03 -24.52
CA PRO A 44 22.32 -8.85 -23.37
C PRO A 44 21.99 -7.61 -22.53
N VAL A 45 22.27 -7.69 -21.23
CA VAL A 45 22.16 -6.60 -20.25
C VAL A 45 23.48 -6.41 -19.51
N LYS A 46 23.72 -5.21 -18.98
CA LYS A 46 24.84 -4.93 -18.09
C LYS A 46 24.33 -4.96 -16.65
N GLU A 47 24.80 -5.93 -15.88
CA GLU A 47 24.49 -6.10 -14.45
C GLU A 47 25.57 -5.39 -13.62
N THR A 48 25.14 -4.60 -12.64
CA THR A 48 26.02 -4.04 -11.62
C THR A 48 26.19 -5.08 -10.51
N THR A 49 27.40 -5.59 -10.31
CA THR A 49 27.69 -6.62 -9.30
C THR A 49 28.14 -5.99 -7.99
N THR A 50 27.74 -6.57 -6.86
CA THR A 50 28.17 -6.10 -5.53
C THR A 50 28.80 -7.25 -4.74
N ALA A 51 30.01 -7.03 -4.25
CA ALA A 51 30.73 -7.93 -3.36
C ALA A 51 31.07 -7.22 -2.05
N VAL A 52 31.19 -7.98 -0.97
CA VAL A 52 31.67 -7.49 0.32
C VAL A 52 32.71 -8.44 0.87
N HIS A 53 33.82 -7.87 1.32
CA HIS A 53 34.90 -8.59 1.99
C HIS A 53 34.98 -8.19 3.45
N TRP A 54 35.28 -9.16 4.31
CA TRP A 54 35.55 -8.97 5.74
C TRP A 54 36.72 -9.88 6.14
N PRO A 55 37.69 -9.41 6.94
CA PRO A 55 37.71 -8.15 7.70
C PRO A 55 37.98 -6.91 6.85
N GLN A 56 37.52 -5.74 7.30
CA GLN A 56 37.72 -4.45 6.63
C GLN A 56 38.77 -3.61 7.35
N ASP A 57 39.49 -2.76 6.60
CA ASP A 57 40.53 -1.85 7.13
C ASP A 57 41.62 -2.55 7.97
N GLY A 58 41.90 -3.83 7.69
CA GLY A 58 42.95 -4.59 8.36
C GLY A 58 42.68 -4.90 9.84
N ARG A 59 41.43 -4.77 10.31
CA ARG A 59 41.04 -5.05 11.70
C ARG A 59 39.81 -5.93 11.79
N ILE A 60 39.69 -6.65 12.90
CA ILE A 60 38.47 -7.40 13.24
C ILE A 60 37.46 -6.43 13.88
N SER A 61 36.34 -6.19 13.20
CA SER A 61 35.25 -5.35 13.70
C SER A 61 33.91 -5.81 13.14
N ASN A 62 32.83 -5.57 13.89
CA ASN A 62 31.48 -5.86 13.42
C ASN A 62 31.10 -4.93 12.28
N VAL A 63 30.52 -5.49 11.22
CA VAL A 63 29.99 -4.71 10.09
C VAL A 63 28.52 -5.04 9.83
N GLU A 64 27.74 -4.03 9.48
CA GLU A 64 26.34 -4.13 9.14
C GLU A 64 26.18 -4.20 7.61
N LEU A 65 25.48 -5.23 7.13
CA LEU A 65 25.23 -5.52 5.71
C LEU A 65 23.78 -6.01 5.53
N PRO A 66 22.79 -5.10 5.65
CA PRO A 66 21.37 -5.44 5.57
C PRO A 66 20.95 -5.79 4.13
N LEU A 67 21.02 -7.06 3.73
CA LEU A 67 20.70 -7.48 2.36
C LEU A 67 19.20 -7.40 2.06
N VAL A 68 18.86 -6.79 0.91
CA VAL A 68 17.47 -6.67 0.42
C VAL A 68 16.87 -8.04 0.12
N SER A 69 17.65 -8.94 -0.47
CA SER A 69 17.24 -10.31 -0.81
C SER A 69 17.34 -11.29 0.36
N TYR A 70 17.76 -10.82 1.55
CA TYR A 70 18.14 -11.57 2.75
C TYR A 70 19.36 -12.49 2.60
N THR A 71 19.42 -13.26 1.51
CA THR A 71 20.50 -14.22 1.24
C THR A 71 21.39 -13.74 0.09
N PRO A 72 22.70 -14.02 0.14
CA PRO A 72 23.61 -13.73 -0.96
C PRO A 72 23.46 -14.77 -2.09
N VAL A 73 24.08 -14.48 -3.24
CA VAL A 73 24.33 -15.50 -4.27
C VAL A 73 25.35 -16.51 -3.76
N ARG A 74 26.44 -16.01 -3.17
CA ARG A 74 27.54 -16.83 -2.65
C ARG A 74 28.09 -16.23 -1.36
N LEU A 75 28.43 -17.10 -0.41
CA LEU A 75 29.19 -16.76 0.80
C LEU A 75 30.34 -17.75 0.93
N ASP A 76 31.57 -17.24 0.98
CA ASP A 76 32.78 -17.99 1.29
C ASP A 76 33.35 -17.46 2.61
N VAL A 77 33.66 -18.36 3.53
CA VAL A 77 34.25 -18.09 4.84
C VAL A 77 35.45 -19.01 5.01
N SER A 78 36.58 -18.43 5.37
CA SER A 78 37.81 -19.13 5.73
C SER A 78 38.40 -18.44 6.96
N LEU A 79 38.37 -19.13 8.10
CA LEU A 79 38.97 -18.66 9.35
C LEU A 79 40.14 -19.59 9.72
N PRO A 80 41.34 -19.07 10.07
CA PRO A 80 42.44 -19.92 10.48
C PRO A 80 42.17 -20.48 11.87
N CYS A 81 42.49 -21.74 12.13
CA CYS A 81 42.16 -22.38 13.42
C CYS A 81 42.81 -21.68 14.63
N SER A 82 43.89 -20.93 14.41
CA SER A 82 44.54 -20.10 15.42
C SER A 82 43.60 -19.05 16.06
N VAL A 83 42.55 -18.57 15.36
CA VAL A 83 41.60 -17.61 15.94
C VAL A 83 40.77 -18.19 17.08
N VAL A 84 40.66 -19.53 17.18
CA VAL A 84 39.99 -20.20 18.30
C VAL A 84 40.70 -19.93 19.63
N ASN A 85 42.02 -19.71 19.59
CA ASN A 85 42.83 -19.40 20.77
C ASN A 85 42.67 -17.94 21.22
N ALA A 86 42.09 -17.07 20.40
CA ALA A 86 41.78 -15.69 20.78
C ALA A 86 40.47 -15.58 21.59
N LEU A 87 39.65 -16.62 21.61
CA LEU A 87 38.41 -16.66 22.41
C LEU A 87 38.68 -17.09 23.86
N PRO A 88 37.91 -16.60 24.85
CA PRO A 88 37.98 -17.05 26.24
C PRO A 88 37.75 -18.56 26.41
N ALA A 89 38.18 -19.12 27.54
CA ALA A 89 37.98 -20.54 27.85
C ALA A 89 36.50 -20.96 27.86
N ALA A 90 35.59 -20.06 28.25
CA ALA A 90 34.15 -20.28 28.22
C ALA A 90 33.59 -20.42 26.78
N GLY A 91 34.31 -19.91 25.78
CA GLY A 91 33.88 -19.88 24.39
C GLY A 91 33.52 -18.47 23.90
N GLY A 92 32.88 -18.43 22.73
CA GLY A 92 32.42 -17.23 22.06
C GLY A 92 32.18 -17.47 20.57
N THR A 93 31.79 -16.41 19.88
CA THR A 93 31.52 -16.41 18.44
C THR A 93 32.77 -16.07 17.66
N LEU A 94 33.11 -16.92 16.69
CA LEU A 94 34.14 -16.61 15.71
C LEU A 94 33.55 -15.74 14.59
N LEU A 95 32.39 -16.12 14.07
CA LEU A 95 31.65 -15.38 13.06
C LEU A 95 30.16 -15.72 13.14
N ARG A 96 29.29 -14.71 13.01
CA ARG A 96 27.85 -14.89 12.79
C ARG A 96 27.33 -13.87 11.78
N THR A 97 26.25 -14.21 11.06
CA THR A 97 25.67 -13.33 10.02
C THR A 97 24.49 -12.46 10.49
N LEU A 98 24.06 -12.67 11.74
CA LEU A 98 23.01 -11.93 12.45
C LEU A 98 23.49 -11.64 13.89
N PRO A 99 23.08 -10.55 14.54
CA PRO A 99 23.50 -10.23 15.91
C PRO A 99 22.97 -11.24 16.93
N GLU A 100 23.72 -11.49 18.01
CA GLU A 100 23.36 -12.49 19.03
C GLU A 100 22.08 -12.19 19.79
N ASP A 101 21.89 -10.92 20.13
CA ASP A 101 20.78 -10.48 20.96
C ASP A 101 19.48 -10.29 20.16
N GLY A 102 19.58 -10.35 18.83
CA GLY A 102 18.44 -10.26 17.94
C GLY A 102 17.48 -11.45 18.04
N PRO A 103 16.29 -11.37 17.44
CA PRO A 103 15.35 -12.48 17.40
C PRO A 103 15.83 -13.59 16.44
N ARG A 104 15.93 -14.82 16.94
CA ARG A 104 16.17 -16.05 16.16
C ARG A 104 17.45 -16.06 15.29
N PRO A 105 18.61 -15.59 15.79
CA PRO A 105 19.81 -15.46 14.96
C PRO A 105 20.34 -16.82 14.47
N GLY A 106 20.19 -17.88 15.27
CA GLY A 106 20.56 -19.25 14.90
C GLY A 106 19.67 -19.85 13.80
N LEU A 107 18.34 -19.67 13.91
CA LEU A 107 17.38 -20.11 12.91
C LEU A 107 17.58 -19.39 11.56
N GLN A 108 17.92 -18.11 11.63
CA GLN A 108 18.23 -17.11 10.60
C GLN A 108 19.36 -17.43 9.62
N GLY A 109 20.53 -17.61 10.21
CA GLY A 109 21.78 -17.45 9.52
C GLY A 109 22.87 -18.36 10.04
N LEU A 110 24.09 -18.02 9.68
CA LEU A 110 25.29 -18.77 9.98
C LEU A 110 25.80 -18.38 11.36
N VAL A 111 26.18 -19.38 12.15
CA VAL A 111 26.87 -19.23 13.43
C VAL A 111 28.05 -20.19 13.45
N ILE A 112 29.26 -19.61 13.47
CA ILE A 112 30.52 -20.31 13.75
C ILE A 112 30.94 -19.92 15.16
N ARG A 113 30.85 -20.86 16.10
CA ARG A 113 31.14 -20.63 17.52
C ARG A 113 32.07 -21.68 18.09
N ALA A 114 32.79 -21.31 19.14
CA ALA A 114 33.52 -22.23 19.98
C ALA A 114 32.91 -22.22 21.38
N ASP A 115 32.56 -23.38 21.93
CA ASP A 115 32.22 -23.54 23.34
C ASP A 115 33.45 -24.04 24.13
N ALA A 116 33.29 -24.50 25.36
CA ALA A 116 34.41 -25.01 26.16
C ALA A 116 35.05 -26.30 25.60
N LYS A 117 34.31 -27.08 24.81
CA LYS A 117 34.70 -28.42 24.32
C LYS A 117 34.80 -28.50 22.80
N ASN A 118 33.95 -27.79 22.06
CA ASN A 118 33.74 -27.95 20.62
C ASN A 118 33.77 -26.63 19.87
N VAL A 119 34.18 -26.68 18.61
CA VAL A 119 33.93 -25.66 17.60
C VAL A 119 32.82 -26.18 16.69
N ILE A 120 31.76 -25.39 16.53
CA ILE A 120 30.54 -25.77 15.82
C ILE A 120 30.32 -24.77 14.69
N ILE A 121 30.15 -25.29 13.47
CA ILE A 121 29.63 -24.56 12.32
C ILE A 121 28.17 -24.97 12.17
N ALA A 122 27.26 -24.05 12.48
CA ALA A 122 25.83 -24.26 12.33
C ALA A 122 25.24 -23.20 11.40
N ASP A 123 24.29 -23.61 10.58
CA ASP A 123 23.54 -22.70 9.71
C ASP A 123 22.06 -23.03 9.83
N ARG A 124 21.25 -22.01 10.12
CA ARG A 124 19.79 -22.13 10.27
C ARG A 124 19.38 -23.22 11.27
N ASP A 125 20.03 -23.21 12.44
CA ASP A 125 19.93 -24.20 13.53
C ASP A 125 20.30 -25.65 13.17
N VAL A 126 20.87 -25.88 11.98
CA VAL A 126 21.44 -27.18 11.58
C VAL A 126 22.94 -27.16 11.84
N ALA A 127 23.42 -27.99 12.77
CA ALA A 127 24.85 -28.20 12.97
C ALA A 127 25.42 -28.98 11.78
N LEU A 128 26.28 -28.34 10.99
CA LEU A 128 26.86 -28.93 9.78
C LEU A 128 28.20 -29.59 10.05
N ALA A 129 29.06 -28.95 10.84
CA ALA A 129 30.35 -29.52 11.20
C ALA A 129 30.66 -29.21 12.66
N THR A 130 31.24 -30.19 13.36
CA THR A 130 31.65 -30.07 14.76
C THR A 130 33.02 -30.70 14.94
N ALA A 131 33.93 -30.00 15.63
CA ALA A 131 35.25 -30.51 15.97
C ALA A 131 35.62 -30.18 17.42
N SER A 132 36.37 -31.05 18.09
CA SER A 132 36.93 -30.79 19.42
C SER A 132 37.75 -29.51 19.40
N ARG A 133 37.44 -28.57 20.29
CA ARG A 133 38.14 -27.30 20.44
C ARG A 133 39.62 -27.50 20.71
N THR A 134 39.97 -28.53 21.47
CA THR A 134 41.37 -28.85 21.76
C THR A 134 42.12 -29.34 20.52
N ASP A 135 41.47 -30.06 19.63
CA ASP A 135 42.09 -30.53 18.39
C ASP A 135 42.26 -29.39 17.39
N VAL A 136 41.25 -28.51 17.28
CA VAL A 136 41.32 -27.29 16.45
C VAL A 136 42.38 -26.33 16.97
N ALA A 137 42.50 -26.15 18.29
CA ALA A 137 43.48 -25.27 18.92
C ALA A 137 44.94 -25.76 18.79
N ARG A 138 45.15 -27.09 18.72
CA ARG A 138 46.47 -27.72 18.53
C ARG A 138 46.86 -27.87 17.06
N ALA A 139 45.92 -27.69 16.14
CA ALA A 139 46.18 -27.86 14.72
C ALA A 139 47.20 -26.81 14.20
N GLY A 140 48.02 -27.21 13.22
CA GLY A 140 49.09 -26.37 12.68
C GLY A 140 48.59 -25.17 11.88
N SER A 141 49.53 -24.39 11.33
CA SER A 141 49.25 -23.19 10.52
C SER A 141 48.39 -23.47 9.27
N ASP A 142 48.35 -24.71 8.80
CA ASP A 142 47.58 -25.13 7.62
C ASP A 142 46.11 -25.43 7.93
N CYS A 143 45.70 -25.28 9.20
CA CYS A 143 44.33 -25.54 9.63
C CYS A 143 43.38 -24.38 9.34
N ALA A 144 42.22 -24.68 8.75
CA ALA A 144 41.18 -23.69 8.48
C ALA A 144 39.76 -24.22 8.73
N ILE A 145 38.92 -23.32 9.24
CA ILE A 145 37.47 -23.48 9.38
C ILE A 145 36.86 -22.87 8.12
N ARG A 146 36.24 -23.70 7.28
CA ARG A 146 35.70 -23.29 5.98
C ARG A 146 34.19 -23.46 5.92
N PHE A 147 33.50 -22.45 5.43
CA PHE A 147 32.09 -22.51 5.11
C PHE A 147 31.86 -21.89 3.73
N VAL A 148 31.21 -22.61 2.83
CA VAL A 148 30.87 -22.15 1.48
C VAL A 148 29.40 -22.42 1.24
N SER A 149 28.64 -21.39 0.89
CA SER A 149 27.21 -21.52 0.59
C SER A 149 26.90 -20.86 -0.75
N THR A 150 26.36 -21.65 -1.68
CA THR A 150 25.98 -21.26 -3.04
C THR A 150 24.52 -21.69 -3.31
N PRO A 151 23.94 -21.33 -4.47
CA PRO A 151 22.63 -21.83 -4.87
C PRO A 151 22.60 -23.35 -5.12
N GLU A 152 23.74 -24.01 -5.27
CA GLU A 152 23.82 -25.45 -5.52
C GLU A 152 23.99 -26.26 -4.23
N SER A 153 24.81 -25.78 -3.30
CA SER A 153 25.09 -26.48 -2.05
C SER A 153 25.60 -25.57 -0.94
N THR A 154 25.50 -26.05 0.29
CA THR A 154 26.15 -25.46 1.47
C THR A 154 27.07 -26.48 2.10
N SER A 155 28.35 -26.11 2.23
CA SER A 155 29.43 -26.97 2.71
C SER A 155 30.11 -26.34 3.91
N ALA A 156 30.29 -27.12 4.98
CA ALA A 156 31.04 -26.73 6.17
C ALA A 156 32.15 -27.76 6.40
N SER A 157 33.38 -27.31 6.66
CA SER A 157 34.51 -28.22 6.88
C SER A 157 35.61 -27.65 7.77
N PHE A 158 36.32 -28.53 8.45
CA PHE A 158 37.58 -28.27 9.14
C PHE A 158 38.71 -28.94 8.36
N THR A 159 39.60 -28.15 7.76
CA THR A 159 40.77 -28.66 7.03
C THR A 159 42.00 -28.63 7.94
N GLY A 160 42.89 -29.62 7.82
CA GLY A 160 44.15 -29.65 8.60
C GLY A 160 43.99 -30.03 10.08
N VAL A 161 42.79 -30.43 10.53
CA VAL A 161 42.55 -30.97 11.87
C VAL A 161 42.75 -32.48 11.85
N THR A 162 43.62 -33.00 12.72
CA THR A 162 43.71 -34.44 13.00
C THR A 162 42.84 -34.75 14.21
N ALA A 163 41.75 -35.50 14.00
CA ALA A 163 40.83 -35.90 15.07
C ALA A 163 41.51 -36.86 16.06
N SER A 164 41.51 -36.48 17.35
CA SER A 164 41.94 -37.39 18.42
C SER A 164 40.92 -38.53 18.66
N ASP A 165 39.63 -38.26 18.44
CA ASP A 165 38.53 -39.23 18.45
C ASP A 165 37.71 -39.08 17.14
N PRO A 166 37.79 -40.04 16.20
CA PRO A 166 37.05 -40.01 14.93
C PRO A 166 35.52 -40.03 15.09
N GLY A 167 35.00 -40.57 16.21
CA GLY A 167 33.55 -40.64 16.47
C GLY A 167 32.97 -39.35 17.06
N ALA A 168 33.81 -38.50 17.64
CA ALA A 168 33.42 -37.24 18.27
C ALA A 168 33.45 -36.03 17.32
N ASN A 169 34.02 -36.18 16.12
CA ASN A 169 34.25 -35.09 15.18
C ASN A 169 33.49 -35.32 13.86
N GLN A 170 32.64 -34.36 13.49
CA GLN A 170 32.05 -34.26 12.16
C GLN A 170 32.79 -33.19 11.37
N LEU A 171 33.90 -33.56 10.74
CA LEU A 171 34.87 -32.62 10.17
C LEU A 171 34.40 -31.99 8.85
N SER A 172 33.46 -32.58 8.12
CA SER A 172 32.98 -32.03 6.86
C SER A 172 31.58 -32.53 6.51
N VAL A 173 30.72 -31.62 6.08
CA VAL A 173 29.39 -31.90 5.52
C VAL A 173 29.14 -31.02 4.32
N THR A 174 28.44 -31.57 3.33
CA THR A 174 27.87 -30.81 2.22
C THR A 174 26.41 -31.18 2.07
N VAL A 175 25.55 -30.16 2.07
CA VAL A 175 24.10 -30.30 1.89
C VAL A 175 23.74 -29.66 0.55
N ASN A 176 23.12 -30.43 -0.33
CA ASN A 176 22.68 -29.96 -1.64
C ASN A 176 21.26 -29.40 -1.56
N ASP A 177 21.05 -28.35 -0.75
CA ASP A 177 19.78 -27.65 -0.61
C ASP A 177 19.97 -26.13 -0.82
N PRO A 178 19.38 -25.52 -1.88
CA PRO A 178 19.48 -24.08 -2.14
C PRO A 178 18.85 -23.20 -1.05
N ASN A 179 18.01 -23.76 -0.19
CA ASN A 179 17.29 -23.04 0.86
C ASN A 179 18.07 -22.94 2.17
N LEU A 180 19.20 -23.64 2.28
CA LEU A 180 20.05 -23.59 3.46
C LEU A 180 20.92 -22.32 3.52
N ARG A 181 21.03 -21.55 2.43
CA ARG A 181 21.80 -20.28 2.42
C ARG A 181 21.45 -19.36 3.61
N PRO A 182 22.45 -18.82 4.32
CA PRO A 182 22.22 -18.00 5.50
C PRO A 182 21.63 -16.64 5.14
N GLN A 183 20.74 -16.13 5.99
CA GLN A 183 20.42 -14.71 5.98
C GLN A 183 21.63 -13.90 6.46
N ILE A 184 21.94 -12.82 5.76
CA ILE A 184 23.01 -11.88 6.11
C ILE A 184 22.40 -10.51 6.39
N ALA A 185 22.58 -10.03 7.61
CA ALA A 185 22.35 -8.64 7.98
C ALA A 185 23.65 -7.93 8.41
N GLY A 186 24.75 -8.68 8.54
CA GLY A 186 26.07 -8.18 8.91
C GLY A 186 27.05 -9.33 9.13
N PHE A 187 28.26 -9.00 9.56
CA PHE A 187 29.24 -9.95 10.09
C PHE A 187 29.61 -9.52 11.50
N TYR A 188 29.32 -10.38 12.48
CA TYR A 188 29.55 -10.12 13.90
C TYR A 188 30.48 -11.16 14.51
N THR A 189 31.27 -10.75 15.49
CA THR A 189 32.28 -11.62 16.14
C THR A 189 32.56 -11.17 17.57
N ASP A 190 32.98 -12.12 18.42
CA ASP A 190 33.50 -11.85 19.76
C ASP A 190 35.03 -11.83 19.79
N LEU A 191 35.67 -11.99 18.62
CA LEU A 191 37.12 -11.90 18.49
C LEU A 191 37.61 -10.48 18.84
N PRO A 192 38.66 -10.35 19.66
CA PRO A 192 39.25 -9.05 19.95
C PRO A 192 39.70 -8.32 18.69
N ALA A 193 39.56 -6.99 18.65
CA ALA A 193 40.02 -6.17 17.52
C ALA A 193 41.53 -6.30 17.24
N SER A 194 42.32 -6.72 18.23
CA SER A 194 43.75 -7.01 18.13
C SER A 194 44.08 -8.37 17.51
N THR A 195 43.07 -9.20 17.21
CA THR A 195 43.28 -10.51 16.59
C THR A 195 43.89 -10.32 15.19
N PRO A 196 44.99 -11.03 14.85
CA PRO A 196 45.59 -10.93 13.53
C PRO A 196 44.59 -11.30 12.43
N VAL A 197 44.46 -10.44 11.41
CA VAL A 197 43.58 -10.68 10.25
C VAL A 197 44.17 -11.64 9.22
N ALA A 198 45.45 -12.02 9.36
CA ALA A 198 46.13 -12.90 8.40
C ALA A 198 45.43 -14.26 8.32
N GLY A 199 44.95 -14.63 7.13
CA GLY A 199 44.23 -15.88 6.88
C GLY A 199 42.73 -15.85 7.19
N VAL A 200 42.20 -14.76 7.77
CA VAL A 200 40.77 -14.51 7.91
C VAL A 200 40.25 -13.91 6.61
N ASP A 201 39.39 -14.65 5.91
CA ASP A 201 38.79 -14.23 4.65
C ASP A 201 37.31 -14.61 4.60
N VAL A 202 36.45 -13.60 4.58
CA VAL A 202 35.01 -13.73 4.35
C VAL A 202 34.66 -12.91 3.13
N SER A 203 34.12 -13.56 2.11
CA SER A 203 33.73 -12.95 0.85
C SER A 203 32.28 -13.29 0.56
N THR A 204 31.46 -12.28 0.26
CA THR A 204 30.07 -12.49 -0.12
C THR A 204 29.72 -11.76 -1.42
N GLN A 205 29.00 -12.45 -2.29
CA GLN A 205 28.40 -11.88 -3.49
C GLN A 205 26.93 -11.58 -3.23
N VAL A 206 26.58 -10.28 -3.17
CA VAL A 206 25.21 -9.82 -3.00
C VAL A 206 24.39 -10.12 -4.26
N ASP A 207 23.13 -10.48 -4.08
CA ASP A 207 22.23 -10.74 -5.20
C ASP A 207 21.71 -9.44 -5.83
N THR A 208 22.44 -8.94 -6.81
CA THR A 208 22.10 -7.73 -7.58
C THR A 208 21.57 -8.05 -8.98
N ARG A 209 21.05 -9.26 -9.21
CA ARG A 209 20.61 -9.74 -10.54
C ARG A 209 19.61 -8.84 -11.27
N PHE A 210 18.87 -8.01 -10.53
CA PHE A 210 17.86 -7.09 -11.06
C PHE A 210 18.40 -5.69 -11.37
N ASN A 211 19.55 -5.31 -10.78
CA ASN A 211 20.21 -4.03 -11.04
C ASN A 211 20.94 -4.08 -12.39
N THR A 212 20.16 -3.87 -13.45
CA THR A 212 20.58 -4.06 -14.83
C THR A 212 20.23 -2.88 -15.71
N THR A 213 21.11 -2.58 -16.66
CA THR A 213 20.88 -1.59 -17.72
C THR A 213 20.93 -2.26 -19.11
N PRO A 214 20.18 -1.77 -20.11
CA PRO A 214 20.23 -2.34 -21.44
C PRO A 214 21.63 -2.19 -22.05
N SER A 215 22.15 -3.26 -22.66
CA SER A 215 23.35 -3.15 -23.49
C SER A 215 23.10 -2.29 -24.72
N THR A 216 24.16 -1.83 -25.40
CA THR A 216 24.05 -1.02 -26.61
C THR A 216 23.21 -1.69 -27.69
N ILE A 217 23.38 -3.01 -27.92
CA ILE A 217 22.60 -3.75 -28.92
C ILE A 217 21.12 -3.85 -28.53
N LYS A 218 20.83 -4.05 -27.24
CA LYS A 218 19.46 -4.06 -26.72
C LYS A 218 18.79 -2.70 -26.91
N LEU A 219 19.50 -1.61 -26.61
CA LEU A 219 18.99 -0.26 -26.78
C LEU A 219 18.71 0.08 -28.26
N ILE A 220 19.62 -0.30 -29.18
CA ILE A 220 19.41 -0.12 -30.63
C ILE A 220 18.17 -0.88 -31.09
N ALA A 221 18.03 -2.15 -30.68
CA ALA A 221 16.86 -2.97 -31.04
C ALA A 221 15.54 -2.34 -30.57
N ILE A 222 15.52 -1.79 -29.35
CA ILE A 222 14.38 -1.08 -28.78
C ILE A 222 14.04 0.16 -29.62
N VAL A 223 15.02 1.04 -29.86
CA VAL A 223 14.80 2.31 -30.59
C VAL A 223 14.34 2.05 -32.03
N VAL A 224 15.03 1.17 -32.75
CA VAL A 224 14.68 0.81 -34.14
C VAL A 224 13.32 0.10 -34.19
N GLY A 225 13.02 -0.75 -33.22
CA GLY A 225 11.74 -1.43 -33.11
C GLY A 225 10.55 -0.50 -32.88
N ILE A 226 10.70 0.49 -32.00
CA ILE A 226 9.70 1.55 -31.78
C ILE A 226 9.51 2.38 -33.05
N ALA A 227 10.59 2.85 -33.67
CA ALA A 227 10.54 3.66 -34.90
C ALA A 227 9.85 2.89 -36.05
N SER A 228 10.19 1.60 -36.21
CA SER A 228 9.58 0.72 -37.21
C SER A 228 8.09 0.50 -36.96
N THR A 229 7.69 0.36 -35.68
CA THR A 229 6.28 0.23 -35.29
C THR A 229 5.48 1.49 -35.64
N ILE A 230 6.00 2.68 -35.31
CA ILE A 230 5.36 3.96 -35.65
C ILE A 230 5.22 4.11 -37.16
N LEU A 231 6.29 3.81 -37.92
CA LEU A 231 6.28 3.85 -39.38
C LEU A 231 5.24 2.89 -39.97
N ALA A 232 5.11 1.68 -39.42
CA ALA A 232 4.11 0.70 -39.84
C ALA A 232 2.67 1.20 -39.61
N LEU A 233 2.39 1.86 -38.48
CA LEU A 233 1.09 2.45 -38.18
C LEU A 233 0.75 3.60 -39.14
N ILE A 234 1.71 4.48 -39.41
CA ILE A 234 1.55 5.57 -40.39
C ILE A 234 1.22 5.00 -41.77
N ALA A 235 1.99 4.00 -42.20
CA ALA A 235 1.78 3.32 -43.49
C ALA A 235 0.39 2.64 -43.56
N LEU A 236 -0.06 1.99 -42.48
CA LEU A 236 -1.41 1.43 -42.39
C LEU A 236 -2.50 2.50 -42.54
N GLY A 237 -2.29 3.69 -41.95
CA GLY A 237 -3.18 4.83 -42.10
C GLY A 237 -3.36 5.26 -43.56
N PHE A 238 -2.27 5.29 -44.33
CA PHE A 238 -2.35 5.59 -45.77
C PHE A 238 -3.03 4.47 -46.57
N VAL A 239 -2.80 3.20 -46.22
CA VAL A 239 -3.52 2.07 -46.84
C VAL A 239 -5.03 2.14 -46.58
N ASP A 240 -5.45 2.59 -45.39
CA ASP A 240 -6.86 2.80 -45.05
C ASP A 240 -7.54 3.88 -45.90
N MET A 241 -6.81 4.92 -46.33
CA MET A 241 -7.34 6.02 -47.14
C MET A 241 -7.68 5.64 -48.59
N ARG A 242 -7.35 4.42 -49.03
CA ARG A 242 -7.73 3.90 -50.36
C ARG A 242 -9.24 3.69 -50.54
N ASP A 243 -10.04 3.87 -49.49
CA ASP A 243 -11.51 3.80 -49.54
C ASP A 243 -12.17 5.01 -50.21
N GLY A 244 -11.40 6.05 -50.56
CA GLY A 244 -11.88 7.26 -51.25
C GLY A 244 -12.67 8.23 -50.38
N ARG A 245 -12.84 7.95 -49.08
CA ARG A 245 -13.66 8.76 -48.16
C ARG A 245 -12.90 9.89 -47.46
N GLY A 246 -11.65 10.15 -47.88
CA GLY A 246 -10.78 11.18 -47.29
C GLY A 246 -10.35 10.90 -45.85
N HIS A 247 -9.68 11.85 -45.20
CA HIS A 247 -9.31 11.73 -43.78
C HIS A 247 -10.54 11.97 -42.89
N ILE A 248 -10.90 10.99 -42.05
CA ILE A 248 -11.95 11.14 -41.05
C ILE A 248 -11.32 11.84 -39.85
N ARG A 249 -11.73 13.10 -39.58
CA ARG A 249 -11.20 13.92 -38.49
C ARG A 249 -11.13 13.12 -37.18
N PHE A 250 -9.98 13.19 -36.50
CA PHE A 250 -9.79 12.54 -35.21
C PHE A 250 -10.81 13.04 -34.17
N MET A 251 -10.99 14.37 -34.08
CA MET A 251 -12.05 15.04 -33.32
C MET A 251 -13.09 15.67 -34.27
N PRO A 252 -14.35 15.21 -34.28
CA PRO A 252 -15.42 15.81 -35.06
C PRO A 252 -15.71 17.28 -34.70
N GLN A 253 -16.40 18.01 -35.60
CA GLN A 253 -16.78 19.39 -35.34
C GLN A 253 -17.72 19.49 -34.13
N GLY A 254 -17.36 20.33 -33.15
CA GLY A 254 -18.12 20.51 -31.92
C GLY A 254 -17.81 19.50 -30.80
N TRP A 255 -16.77 18.66 -30.94
CA TRP A 255 -16.33 17.72 -29.90
C TRP A 255 -15.97 18.41 -28.58
N LEU A 256 -15.36 19.60 -28.65
CA LEU A 256 -14.99 20.42 -27.48
C LEU A 256 -16.13 21.33 -26.97
N ARG A 257 -17.37 21.22 -27.50
CA ARG A 257 -18.48 22.06 -27.02
C ARG A 257 -18.84 21.71 -25.58
N PRO A 258 -18.66 22.63 -24.62
CA PRO A 258 -18.95 22.34 -23.22
C PRO A 258 -20.45 22.18 -22.99
N ARG A 259 -20.84 21.26 -22.10
CA ARG A 259 -22.22 21.07 -21.61
C ARG A 259 -22.23 21.23 -20.09
N PRO A 260 -23.38 21.56 -19.47
CA PRO A 260 -23.49 21.70 -18.01
C PRO A 260 -22.98 20.50 -17.20
N VAL A 261 -23.25 19.29 -17.70
CA VAL A 261 -22.76 18.05 -17.07
C VAL A 261 -21.23 17.98 -17.06
N ASP A 262 -20.56 18.53 -18.09
CA ASP A 262 -19.11 18.47 -18.20
C ASP A 262 -18.47 19.35 -17.13
N PHE A 263 -19.01 20.56 -16.91
CA PHE A 263 -18.60 21.41 -15.79
C PHE A 263 -18.83 20.75 -14.43
N THR A 264 -19.93 20.00 -14.29
CA THR A 264 -20.22 19.29 -13.03
C THR A 264 -19.22 18.17 -12.78
N VAL A 265 -18.97 17.30 -13.77
CA VAL A 265 -18.00 16.20 -13.62
C VAL A 265 -16.59 16.74 -13.40
N ILE A 266 -16.17 17.75 -14.17
CA ILE A 266 -14.86 18.38 -14.01
C ILE A 266 -14.74 19.03 -12.63
N GLY A 267 -15.77 19.77 -12.18
CA GLY A 267 -15.80 20.41 -10.87
C GLY A 267 -15.75 19.40 -9.72
N VAL A 268 -16.53 18.32 -9.80
CA VAL A 268 -16.53 17.25 -8.78
C VAL A 268 -15.17 16.55 -8.74
N LEU A 269 -14.58 16.18 -9.89
CA LEU A 269 -13.25 15.58 -9.94
C LEU A 269 -12.17 16.53 -9.41
N GLY A 270 -12.24 17.83 -9.72
CA GLY A 270 -11.29 18.82 -9.21
C GLY A 270 -11.40 19.04 -7.71
N ILE A 271 -12.62 19.13 -7.18
CA ILE A 271 -12.85 19.21 -5.72
C ILE A 271 -12.33 17.94 -5.06
N TRP A 272 -12.65 16.77 -5.61
CA TRP A 272 -12.25 15.48 -5.05
C TRP A 272 -10.74 15.23 -5.13
N TRP A 273 -10.06 15.71 -6.17
CA TRP A 273 -8.60 15.68 -6.24
C TRP A 273 -7.95 16.40 -5.04
N LEU A 274 -8.58 17.48 -4.57
CA LEU A 274 -8.10 18.26 -3.44
C LEU A 274 -8.52 17.70 -2.08
N ILE A 275 -9.79 17.34 -1.89
CA ILE A 275 -10.34 16.94 -0.58
C ILE A 275 -10.48 15.42 -0.40
N GLY A 276 -10.38 14.67 -1.49
CA GLY A 276 -10.67 13.25 -1.53
C GLY A 276 -9.62 12.41 -0.79
N PRO A 277 -10.04 11.24 -0.28
CA PRO A 277 -9.19 10.37 0.52
C PRO A 277 -8.13 9.67 -0.35
N ASN A 278 -7.09 9.18 0.32
CA ASN A 278 -6.12 8.27 -0.28
C ASN A 278 -6.72 6.88 -0.53
N THR A 279 -6.09 6.13 -1.43
CA THR A 279 -6.33 4.69 -1.52
C THR A 279 -5.36 3.93 -0.60
N SER A 280 -5.54 2.60 -0.49
CA SER A 280 -4.73 1.75 0.39
C SER A 280 -3.25 1.72 0.03
N ASP A 281 -2.93 1.82 -1.26
CA ASP A 281 -1.59 1.53 -1.79
C ASP A 281 -0.85 2.80 -2.21
N ASP A 282 -1.35 3.99 -1.85
CA ASP A 282 -0.74 5.27 -2.24
C ASP A 282 0.71 5.36 -1.73
N GLY A 283 0.95 4.96 -0.48
CA GLY A 283 2.29 4.92 0.13
C GLY A 283 3.16 3.77 -0.41
N TYR A 284 2.53 2.68 -0.86
CA TYR A 284 3.21 1.58 -1.53
C TYR A 284 3.81 2.05 -2.87
N GLN A 285 2.98 2.66 -3.72
CA GLN A 285 3.38 3.08 -5.07
C GLN A 285 4.38 4.24 -5.06
N ILE A 286 4.19 5.24 -4.19
CA ILE A 286 5.15 6.35 -4.10
C ILE A 286 6.53 5.87 -3.62
N THR A 287 6.57 4.88 -2.71
CA THR A 287 7.83 4.32 -2.24
C THR A 287 8.55 3.60 -3.38
N MET A 288 7.90 2.69 -4.09
CA MET A 288 8.54 2.02 -5.23
C MET A 288 9.02 3.01 -6.31
N ALA A 289 8.20 4.00 -6.63
CA ALA A 289 8.55 5.04 -7.61
C ALA A 289 9.77 5.86 -7.19
N THR A 290 9.85 6.27 -5.92
CA THR A 290 11.00 7.05 -5.40
C THR A 290 12.26 6.21 -5.21
N GLN A 291 12.11 4.90 -4.98
CA GLN A 291 13.23 3.96 -4.81
C GLN A 291 13.88 3.53 -6.12
N THR A 292 13.16 3.60 -7.25
CA THR A 292 13.64 3.19 -8.57
C THR A 292 14.99 3.82 -8.95
N LYS A 293 15.24 5.07 -8.57
CA LYS A 293 16.51 5.77 -8.84
C LYS A 293 17.72 5.22 -8.04
N PHE A 294 17.46 4.54 -6.94
CA PHE A 294 18.48 3.99 -6.04
C PHE A 294 18.73 2.51 -6.29
N SER A 295 17.65 1.73 -6.48
CA SER A 295 17.73 0.29 -6.77
C SER A 295 18.15 0.01 -8.22
N GLY A 296 17.96 0.97 -9.13
CA GLY A 296 18.23 0.83 -10.57
C GLY A 296 17.09 0.18 -11.36
N TYR A 297 16.01 -0.23 -10.68
CA TYR A 297 14.81 -0.84 -11.26
C TYR A 297 13.60 -0.61 -10.35
N MET A 298 12.38 -0.78 -10.88
CA MET A 298 11.14 -0.69 -10.09
C MET A 298 11.04 -1.88 -9.13
N ILE A 299 11.62 -1.70 -7.94
CA ILE A 299 11.71 -2.70 -6.88
C ILE A 299 10.37 -2.87 -6.18
N ASN A 300 9.95 -4.11 -5.94
CA ASN A 300 8.94 -4.37 -4.91
C ASN A 300 9.59 -4.15 -3.54
N TYR A 301 9.47 -2.93 -3.02
CA TYR A 301 10.22 -2.50 -1.84
C TYR A 301 9.74 -3.20 -0.55
N PHE A 302 8.43 -3.42 -0.43
CA PHE A 302 7.81 -3.88 0.81
C PHE A 302 7.63 -5.39 0.89
N ARG A 303 7.84 -6.15 -0.20
CA ARG A 303 7.57 -7.59 -0.24
C ARG A 303 8.41 -8.29 -1.31
N SER A 304 8.41 -9.62 -1.28
CA SER A 304 8.93 -10.48 -2.33
C SER A 304 10.44 -10.30 -2.57
N PHE A 305 11.22 -10.07 -1.51
CA PHE A 305 12.68 -10.08 -1.54
C PHE A 305 13.29 -9.11 -2.57
N GLY A 306 12.62 -7.97 -2.82
CA GLY A 306 13.10 -6.94 -3.72
C GLY A 306 13.06 -7.30 -5.20
N VAL A 307 12.26 -8.27 -5.63
CA VAL A 307 12.09 -8.57 -7.06
C VAL A 307 11.41 -7.40 -7.81
N PRO A 308 11.62 -7.25 -9.13
CA PRO A 308 10.99 -6.18 -9.91
C PRO A 308 9.47 -6.33 -10.05
N GLU A 309 8.78 -5.20 -10.27
CA GLU A 309 7.36 -5.18 -10.65
C GLU A 309 7.08 -5.46 -12.13
N ASN A 310 8.08 -5.32 -12.99
CA ASN A 310 7.99 -5.70 -14.39
C ASN A 310 7.43 -7.15 -14.54
N PRO A 311 6.65 -7.44 -15.60
CA PRO A 311 6.34 -6.59 -16.75
C PRO A 311 5.14 -5.65 -16.50
N VAL A 312 4.66 -5.53 -15.27
CA VAL A 312 3.53 -4.66 -14.89
C VAL A 312 4.06 -3.35 -14.28
N GLY A 313 3.21 -2.31 -14.15
CA GLY A 313 3.53 -1.09 -13.40
C GLY A 313 4.15 0.06 -14.22
N TRP A 314 3.91 0.12 -15.53
CA TRP A 314 4.44 1.25 -16.34
C TRP A 314 3.94 2.61 -15.89
N ASN A 315 2.75 2.68 -15.31
CA ASN A 315 2.18 3.89 -14.75
C ASN A 315 2.99 4.41 -13.55
N ASP A 316 3.71 3.55 -12.83
CA ASP A 316 4.48 3.96 -11.63
C ASP A 316 5.74 4.76 -12.02
N TYR A 317 6.23 4.59 -13.25
CA TYR A 317 7.27 5.45 -13.82
C TYR A 317 6.79 6.90 -14.05
N LEU A 318 5.47 7.15 -14.15
CA LEU A 318 4.95 8.53 -14.15
C LEU A 318 5.19 9.19 -12.79
N PHE A 319 4.97 8.47 -11.70
CA PHE A 319 5.25 8.97 -10.35
C PHE A 319 6.75 9.13 -10.11
N THR A 320 7.57 8.23 -10.69
CA THR A 320 9.04 8.38 -10.68
C THR A 320 9.45 9.71 -11.32
N ALA A 321 8.90 10.03 -12.50
CA ALA A 321 9.15 11.29 -13.19
C ALA A 321 8.70 12.51 -12.35
N ILE A 322 7.51 12.46 -11.75
CA ILE A 322 6.98 13.54 -10.89
C ILE A 322 7.84 13.71 -9.63
N SER A 323 8.32 12.61 -9.04
CA SER A 323 9.12 12.60 -7.80
C SER A 323 10.45 13.37 -7.91
N HIS A 324 10.97 13.56 -9.12
CA HIS A 324 12.14 14.40 -9.35
C HIS A 324 11.87 15.89 -9.08
N VAL A 325 10.60 16.31 -9.11
CA VAL A 325 10.17 17.68 -8.83
C VAL A 325 9.58 17.78 -7.42
N THR A 326 8.62 16.91 -7.09
CA THR A 326 7.95 16.93 -5.78
C THR A 326 7.28 15.59 -5.47
N THR A 327 7.22 15.25 -4.20
CA THR A 327 6.48 14.10 -3.64
C THR A 327 5.14 14.50 -3.03
N ALA A 328 4.74 15.76 -3.14
CA ALA A 328 3.49 16.25 -2.58
C ALA A 328 2.25 15.56 -3.19
N ALA A 329 1.26 15.26 -2.35
CA ALA A 329 0.08 14.49 -2.73
C ALA A 329 -0.71 15.06 -3.94
N PRO A 330 -0.96 16.38 -4.08
CA PRO A 330 -1.67 16.91 -5.24
C PRO A 330 -0.96 16.64 -6.57
N ALA A 331 0.37 16.75 -6.60
CA ALA A 331 1.17 16.47 -7.79
C ALA A 331 1.16 14.98 -8.13
N MET A 332 1.35 14.13 -7.13
CA MET A 332 1.35 12.67 -7.30
C MET A 332 0.00 12.12 -7.78
N ARG A 333 -1.13 12.76 -7.43
CA ARG A 333 -2.48 12.38 -7.89
C ARG A 333 -2.88 12.96 -9.25
N LEU A 334 -2.05 13.84 -9.84
CA LEU A 334 -2.35 14.48 -11.11
C LEU A 334 -2.58 13.49 -12.26
N PRO A 335 -1.80 12.40 -12.42
CA PRO A 335 -2.08 11.39 -13.45
C PRO A 335 -3.47 10.78 -13.32
N GLY A 336 -3.90 10.45 -12.09
CA GLY A 336 -5.25 9.94 -11.81
C GLY A 336 -6.35 10.92 -12.23
N LEU A 337 -6.21 12.19 -11.86
CA LEU A 337 -7.14 13.25 -12.28
C LEU A 337 -7.21 13.38 -13.82
N VAL A 338 -6.06 13.40 -14.49
CA VAL A 338 -6.00 13.51 -15.95
C VAL A 338 -6.67 12.30 -16.62
N PHE A 339 -6.41 11.07 -16.15
CA PHE A 339 -7.09 9.89 -16.67
C PHE A 339 -8.60 9.95 -16.44
N GLY A 340 -9.07 10.49 -15.32
CA GLY A 340 -10.50 10.68 -15.05
C GLY A 340 -11.15 11.67 -16.00
N LEU A 341 -10.51 12.82 -16.22
CA LEU A 341 -10.98 13.84 -17.16
C LEU A 341 -11.03 13.31 -18.60
N LEU A 342 -9.97 12.64 -19.04
CA LEU A 342 -9.90 12.03 -20.37
C LEU A 342 -10.94 10.91 -20.54
N THR A 343 -11.13 10.08 -19.51
CA THR A 343 -12.17 9.04 -19.49
C THR A 343 -13.55 9.66 -19.65
N TRP A 344 -13.87 10.73 -18.91
CA TRP A 344 -15.15 11.42 -19.06
C TRP A 344 -15.35 12.01 -20.46
N LEU A 345 -14.32 12.59 -21.06
CA LEU A 345 -14.38 13.07 -22.44
C LEU A 345 -14.70 11.94 -23.42
N ILE A 346 -14.06 10.77 -23.28
CA ILE A 346 -14.36 9.60 -24.11
C ILE A 346 -15.79 9.11 -23.88
N ILE A 347 -16.23 8.99 -22.62
CA ILE A 347 -17.59 8.56 -22.27
C ILE A 347 -18.62 9.45 -22.97
N SER A 348 -18.44 10.76 -22.82
CA SER A 348 -19.48 11.74 -23.08
C SER A 348 -19.52 12.21 -24.54
N ARG A 349 -18.41 12.03 -25.29
CA ARG A 349 -18.28 12.42 -26.71
C ARG A 349 -18.23 11.27 -27.69
N GLU A 350 -17.69 10.12 -27.29
CA GLU A 350 -17.51 8.97 -28.20
C GLU A 350 -18.46 7.83 -27.83
N MET A 351 -18.46 7.41 -26.56
CA MET A 351 -19.24 6.25 -26.13
C MET A 351 -20.74 6.52 -26.17
N ILE A 352 -21.26 7.47 -25.37
CA ILE A 352 -22.71 7.74 -25.26
C ILE A 352 -23.35 8.01 -26.64
N PRO A 353 -22.74 8.85 -27.51
CA PRO A 353 -23.26 9.07 -28.86
C PRO A 353 -23.34 7.79 -29.70
N ARG A 354 -22.42 6.84 -29.52
CA ARG A 354 -22.38 5.57 -30.26
C ARG A 354 -23.51 4.60 -29.88
N LEU A 355 -24.08 4.74 -28.68
CA LEU A 355 -25.11 3.85 -28.14
C LEU A 355 -26.51 4.08 -28.74
N GLY A 356 -26.71 5.17 -29.49
CA GLY A 356 -27.92 5.42 -30.27
C GLY A 356 -28.47 6.84 -30.15
N ARG A 357 -29.39 7.21 -31.04
CA ARG A 357 -30.02 8.54 -31.06
C ARG A 357 -30.84 8.81 -29.79
N ALA A 358 -31.52 7.80 -29.26
CA ALA A 358 -32.34 7.94 -28.05
C ALA A 358 -31.51 8.20 -26.79
N VAL A 359 -30.29 7.65 -26.72
CA VAL A 359 -29.36 7.90 -25.60
C VAL A 359 -28.71 9.27 -25.73
N ARG A 360 -28.18 9.57 -26.93
CA ARG A 360 -27.42 10.80 -27.21
C ARG A 360 -28.23 12.08 -26.95
N ASN A 361 -29.51 12.06 -27.30
CA ASN A 361 -30.38 13.25 -27.24
C ASN A 361 -31.15 13.34 -25.91
N ASN A 362 -30.87 12.47 -24.95
CA ASN A 362 -31.55 12.42 -23.67
C ASN A 362 -30.66 13.00 -22.55
N PRO A 363 -31.00 14.17 -21.97
CA PRO A 363 -30.23 14.74 -20.86
C PRO A 363 -30.14 13.79 -19.65
N ALA A 364 -31.21 13.04 -19.34
CA ALA A 364 -31.22 12.11 -18.22
C ALA A 364 -30.22 10.97 -18.40
N ALA A 365 -29.99 10.52 -19.64
CA ALA A 365 -28.98 9.51 -19.94
C ALA A 365 -27.58 10.01 -19.65
N LEU A 366 -27.30 11.25 -20.03
CA LEU A 366 -26.00 11.86 -19.84
C LEU A 366 -25.69 12.12 -18.35
N TRP A 367 -26.68 12.59 -17.59
CA TRP A 367 -26.56 12.76 -16.13
C TRP A 367 -26.45 11.42 -15.38
N ALA A 368 -27.22 10.40 -15.77
CA ALA A 368 -27.08 9.07 -15.19
C ALA A 368 -25.73 8.43 -15.54
N GLY A 369 -25.19 8.69 -16.74
CA GLY A 369 -23.84 8.29 -17.11
C GLY A 369 -22.76 8.99 -16.28
N ALA A 370 -22.93 10.28 -16.01
CA ALA A 370 -22.06 11.03 -15.10
C ALA A 370 -22.10 10.46 -13.67
N GLY A 371 -23.29 10.22 -13.12
CA GLY A 371 -23.46 9.62 -11.81
C GLY A 371 -22.88 8.20 -11.73
N GLY A 372 -23.13 7.35 -12.73
CA GLY A 372 -22.57 5.99 -12.79
C GLY A 372 -21.04 5.95 -12.90
N PHE A 373 -20.44 6.96 -13.55
CA PHE A 373 -18.99 7.15 -13.57
C PHE A 373 -18.46 7.60 -12.20
N LEU A 374 -19.01 8.68 -11.65
CA LEU A 374 -18.52 9.32 -10.43
C LEU A 374 -18.66 8.41 -9.20
N LEU A 375 -19.78 7.68 -9.05
CA LEU A 375 -20.00 6.79 -7.90
C LEU A 375 -18.99 5.66 -7.76
N ILE A 376 -18.34 5.26 -8.85
CA ILE A 376 -17.26 4.26 -8.81
C ILE A 376 -15.90 4.97 -8.78
N TRP A 377 -15.76 6.08 -9.52
CA TRP A 377 -14.50 6.79 -9.64
C TRP A 377 -14.03 7.41 -8.31
N LEU A 378 -14.91 8.13 -7.62
CA LEU A 378 -14.55 8.86 -6.41
C LEU A 378 -13.98 7.95 -5.30
N PRO A 379 -14.63 6.84 -4.91
CA PRO A 379 -14.13 5.99 -3.83
C PRO A 379 -12.93 5.09 -4.20
N LEU A 380 -12.69 4.81 -5.49
CA LEU A 380 -11.72 3.78 -5.92
C LEU A 380 -10.56 4.31 -6.78
N ASN A 381 -10.75 5.38 -7.55
CA ASN A 381 -9.82 5.83 -8.60
C ASN A 381 -9.20 7.22 -8.31
N ASN A 382 -8.99 7.56 -7.03
CA ASN A 382 -8.41 8.85 -6.62
C ASN A 382 -6.91 8.80 -6.26
N GLY A 383 -6.40 7.60 -5.94
CA GLY A 383 -5.04 7.38 -5.46
C GLY A 383 -4.00 7.17 -6.57
N LEU A 384 -2.87 6.55 -6.20
CA LEU A 384 -1.77 6.21 -7.12
C LEU A 384 -1.91 4.81 -7.74
N ARG A 385 -2.92 4.05 -7.34
CA ARG A 385 -3.16 2.71 -7.90
C ARG A 385 -3.41 2.77 -9.43
N PRO A 386 -3.17 1.67 -10.17
CA PRO A 386 -3.21 1.67 -11.64
C PRO A 386 -4.61 1.69 -12.27
N GLU A 387 -5.69 1.47 -11.50
CA GLU A 387 -7.07 1.39 -12.03
C GLU A 387 -7.50 2.59 -12.90
N PRO A 388 -7.17 3.86 -12.58
CA PRO A 388 -7.47 5.01 -13.45
C PRO A 388 -6.91 4.85 -14.87
N ALA A 389 -5.66 4.36 -15.00
CA ALA A 389 -5.03 4.11 -16.28
C ALA A 389 -5.73 2.95 -17.01
N VAL A 390 -6.04 1.85 -16.31
CA VAL A 390 -6.75 0.70 -16.89
C VAL A 390 -8.14 1.10 -17.40
N VAL A 391 -8.91 1.89 -16.64
CA VAL A 391 -10.22 2.38 -17.07
C VAL A 391 -10.09 3.23 -18.35
N PHE A 392 -9.13 4.15 -18.38
CA PHE A 392 -8.92 5.02 -19.54
C PHE A 392 -8.55 4.22 -20.79
N PHE A 393 -7.50 3.40 -20.73
CA PHE A 393 -7.00 2.65 -21.89
C PHE A 393 -7.96 1.54 -22.34
N SER A 394 -8.73 0.93 -21.43
CA SER A 394 -9.74 -0.07 -21.77
C SER A 394 -10.91 0.55 -22.51
N LEU A 395 -11.33 1.75 -22.11
CA LEU A 395 -12.37 2.50 -22.81
C LEU A 395 -11.86 3.02 -24.16
N LEU A 396 -10.61 3.48 -24.24
CA LEU A 396 -9.97 3.88 -25.49
C LEU A 396 -9.86 2.69 -26.46
N THR A 397 -9.55 1.49 -25.96
CA THR A 397 -9.59 0.24 -26.74
C THR A 397 -10.98 0.00 -27.30
N TRP A 398 -12.02 0.04 -26.46
CA TRP A 398 -13.40 -0.19 -26.89
C TRP A 398 -13.86 0.84 -27.94
N VAL A 399 -13.57 2.13 -27.73
CA VAL A 399 -13.95 3.19 -28.68
C VAL A 399 -13.19 3.06 -30.00
N SER A 400 -11.90 2.73 -29.96
CA SER A 400 -11.09 2.53 -31.16
C SER A 400 -11.60 1.35 -31.99
N VAL A 401 -12.00 0.26 -31.33
CA VAL A 401 -12.67 -0.89 -31.96
C VAL A 401 -14.02 -0.50 -32.57
N GLU A 402 -14.88 0.22 -31.83
CA GLU A 402 -16.15 0.71 -32.36
C GLU A 402 -15.97 1.62 -33.57
N ARG A 403 -14.93 2.47 -33.54
CA ARG A 403 -14.55 3.34 -34.66
C ARG A 403 -14.08 2.54 -35.87
N ALA A 404 -13.32 1.46 -35.68
CA ALA A 404 -12.96 0.53 -36.75
C ALA A 404 -14.20 -0.14 -37.37
N ILE A 405 -15.14 -0.60 -36.53
CA ILE A 405 -16.38 -1.24 -37.00
C ILE A 405 -17.21 -0.25 -37.82
N ALA A 406 -17.35 0.98 -37.33
CA ALA A 406 -18.16 2.03 -37.95
C ALA A 406 -17.55 2.54 -39.27
N THR A 407 -16.22 2.75 -39.31
CA THR A 407 -15.56 3.33 -40.49
C THR A 407 -15.08 2.29 -41.50
N GLY A 408 -14.83 1.05 -41.06
CA GLY A 408 -14.24 -0.02 -41.89
C GLY A 408 -12.71 0.05 -42.00
N ARG A 409 -12.06 0.89 -41.20
CA ARG A 409 -10.60 1.12 -41.19
C ARG A 409 -9.89 0.24 -40.16
N MET A 410 -8.61 -0.09 -40.41
CA MET A 410 -7.81 -0.98 -39.57
C MET A 410 -6.85 -0.24 -38.64
N LEU A 411 -6.46 1.00 -38.96
CA LEU A 411 -5.64 1.83 -38.08
C LEU A 411 -6.23 1.98 -36.66
N PRO A 412 -7.56 2.17 -36.46
CA PRO A 412 -8.11 2.22 -35.11
C PRO A 412 -7.94 0.88 -34.37
N VAL A 413 -7.93 -0.26 -35.07
CA VAL A 413 -7.60 -1.56 -34.44
C VAL A 413 -6.14 -1.58 -34.03
N ALA A 414 -5.23 -1.12 -34.89
CA ALA A 414 -3.80 -1.04 -34.60
C ALA A 414 -3.44 -0.01 -33.50
N ILE A 415 -4.37 0.89 -33.14
CA ILE A 415 -4.29 1.74 -31.94
C ILE A 415 -4.92 1.05 -30.73
N ALA A 416 -6.01 0.30 -30.92
CA ALA A 416 -6.69 -0.43 -29.86
C ALA A 416 -5.78 -1.49 -29.21
N VAL A 417 -4.98 -2.21 -30.01
CA VAL A 417 -4.09 -3.27 -29.50
C VAL A 417 -3.01 -2.74 -28.53
N PRO A 418 -2.22 -1.70 -28.83
CA PRO A 418 -1.28 -1.15 -27.86
C PRO A 418 -1.97 -0.52 -26.65
N CYS A 419 -3.17 0.05 -26.79
CA CYS A 419 -3.96 0.48 -25.62
C CYS A 419 -4.33 -0.70 -24.71
N ALA A 420 -4.73 -1.83 -25.29
CA ALA A 420 -5.00 -3.04 -24.53
C ALA A 420 -3.74 -3.62 -23.87
N ALA A 421 -2.59 -3.56 -24.57
CA ALA A 421 -1.30 -3.95 -23.99
C ALA A 421 -0.90 -3.05 -22.82
N LEU A 422 -1.09 -1.73 -22.93
CA LEU A 422 -0.88 -0.78 -21.83
C LEU A 422 -1.83 -1.03 -20.65
N CYS A 423 -3.07 -1.48 -20.88
CA CYS A 423 -3.94 -1.93 -19.78
C CYS A 423 -3.36 -3.11 -19.04
N VAL A 424 -3.04 -4.20 -19.77
CA VAL A 424 -2.47 -5.43 -19.18
C VAL A 424 -1.15 -5.12 -18.47
N GLY A 425 -0.38 -4.20 -19.03
CA GLY A 425 0.85 -3.69 -18.47
C GLY A 425 0.71 -2.79 -17.24
N ALA A 426 -0.46 -2.19 -17.01
CA ALA A 426 -0.69 -1.38 -15.81
C ALA A 426 -1.05 -2.25 -14.61
N ALA A 427 -1.88 -3.28 -14.81
CA ALA A 427 -2.26 -4.23 -13.76
C ALA A 427 -2.76 -5.56 -14.36
N PRO A 428 -2.75 -6.69 -13.61
CA PRO A 428 -3.36 -7.95 -14.06
C PRO A 428 -4.85 -7.81 -14.43
N GLY A 429 -5.58 -6.92 -13.74
CA GLY A 429 -6.96 -6.56 -14.08
C GLY A 429 -7.12 -5.89 -15.46
N GLY A 430 -6.03 -5.48 -16.11
CA GLY A 430 -6.02 -4.91 -17.45
C GLY A 430 -6.45 -5.86 -18.56
N LEU A 431 -6.57 -7.17 -18.28
CA LEU A 431 -7.11 -8.17 -19.21
C LEU A 431 -8.51 -7.80 -19.74
N ILE A 432 -9.26 -6.96 -19.03
CA ILE A 432 -10.57 -6.45 -19.48
C ILE A 432 -10.51 -5.76 -20.85
N ALA A 433 -9.39 -5.12 -21.20
CA ALA A 433 -9.25 -4.47 -22.50
C ALA A 433 -9.22 -5.51 -23.64
N VAL A 434 -8.70 -6.71 -23.37
CA VAL A 434 -8.72 -7.84 -24.31
C VAL A 434 -10.16 -8.28 -24.58
N ALA A 435 -11.06 -8.20 -23.59
CA ALA A 435 -12.48 -8.51 -23.81
C ALA A 435 -13.12 -7.59 -24.86
N ALA A 436 -12.73 -6.32 -24.93
CA ALA A 436 -13.23 -5.40 -25.96
C ALA A 436 -12.80 -5.83 -27.37
N LEU A 437 -11.58 -6.34 -27.52
CA LEU A 437 -11.08 -6.90 -28.77
C LEU A 437 -11.82 -8.21 -29.12
N LEU A 438 -12.00 -9.12 -28.15
CA LEU A 438 -12.70 -10.39 -28.34
C LEU A 438 -14.18 -10.20 -28.71
N ALA A 439 -14.89 -9.29 -28.03
CA ALA A 439 -16.29 -8.97 -28.29
C ALA A 439 -16.53 -8.43 -29.72
N ALA A 440 -15.49 -7.88 -30.36
CA ALA A 440 -15.53 -7.36 -31.72
C ALA A 440 -14.78 -8.22 -32.75
N SER A 441 -14.20 -9.34 -32.33
CA SER A 441 -13.32 -10.19 -33.15
C SER A 441 -13.96 -10.58 -34.48
N ARG A 442 -15.22 -11.01 -34.47
CA ARG A 442 -15.99 -11.33 -35.68
C ARG A 442 -16.01 -10.16 -36.67
N GLN A 443 -16.26 -8.94 -36.19
CA GLN A 443 -16.33 -7.76 -37.05
C GLN A 443 -14.94 -7.39 -37.58
N ILE A 444 -13.90 -7.47 -36.75
CA ILE A 444 -12.51 -7.20 -37.14
C ILE A 444 -12.07 -8.19 -38.23
N ILE A 445 -12.26 -9.50 -38.02
CA ILE A 445 -11.93 -10.55 -38.99
C ILE A 445 -12.70 -10.33 -40.30
N THR A 446 -14.00 -10.03 -40.21
CA THR A 446 -14.82 -9.75 -41.40
C THR A 446 -14.26 -8.58 -42.22
N ARG A 447 -13.72 -7.54 -41.57
CA ARG A 447 -13.08 -6.41 -42.27
C ARG A 447 -11.78 -6.82 -42.93
N ILE A 448 -10.93 -7.58 -42.25
CA ILE A 448 -9.67 -8.10 -42.82
C ILE A 448 -9.96 -8.97 -44.05
N VAL A 449 -10.89 -9.93 -43.94
CA VAL A 449 -11.24 -10.84 -45.04
C VAL A 449 -11.77 -10.07 -46.25
N LYS A 450 -12.63 -9.06 -46.04
CA LYS A 450 -13.15 -8.23 -47.13
C LYS A 450 -12.08 -7.37 -47.80
N ARG A 451 -11.02 -7.00 -47.07
CA ARG A 451 -9.95 -6.13 -47.57
C ARG A 451 -8.73 -6.88 -48.12
N ARG A 452 -8.61 -8.18 -47.83
CA ARG A 452 -7.44 -9.00 -48.20
C ARG A 452 -7.10 -8.93 -49.69
N GLY A 453 -8.12 -8.93 -50.56
CA GLY A 453 -7.91 -8.87 -52.02
C GLY A 453 -7.37 -7.51 -52.49
N ARG A 454 -7.74 -6.42 -51.82
CA ARG A 454 -7.33 -5.05 -52.18
C ARG A 454 -5.98 -4.65 -51.57
N ASP A 455 -5.77 -4.99 -50.30
CA ASP A 455 -4.67 -4.47 -49.49
C ASP A 455 -3.59 -5.53 -49.19
N GLY A 456 -3.90 -6.82 -49.39
CA GLY A 456 -3.04 -7.94 -48.97
C GLY A 456 -3.13 -8.19 -47.45
N LEU A 457 -2.86 -9.43 -47.03
CA LEU A 457 -2.97 -9.81 -45.63
C LEU A 457 -1.83 -9.23 -44.77
N LEU A 458 -0.60 -9.40 -45.23
CA LEU A 458 0.60 -9.02 -44.49
C LEU A 458 0.68 -7.51 -44.16
N PRO A 459 0.40 -6.57 -45.10
CA PRO A 459 0.39 -5.14 -44.80
C PRO A 459 -0.68 -4.71 -43.79
N MET A 460 -1.71 -5.52 -43.55
CA MET A 460 -2.74 -5.26 -42.54
C MET A 460 -2.39 -5.89 -41.18
N ILE A 461 -1.81 -7.09 -41.17
CA ILE A 461 -1.51 -7.82 -39.94
C ILE A 461 -0.18 -7.37 -39.31
N ALA A 462 0.87 -7.15 -40.10
CA ALA A 462 2.19 -6.83 -39.58
C ALA A 462 2.21 -5.57 -38.69
N PRO A 463 1.56 -4.44 -39.06
CA PRO A 463 1.47 -3.29 -38.16
C PRO A 463 0.71 -3.58 -36.86
N ILE A 464 -0.34 -4.42 -36.92
CA ILE A 464 -1.12 -4.82 -35.73
C ILE A 464 -0.25 -5.65 -34.78
N LEU A 465 0.49 -6.62 -35.32
CA LEU A 465 1.44 -7.44 -34.54
C LEU A 465 2.56 -6.59 -33.93
N ALA A 466 3.16 -5.70 -34.72
CA ALA A 466 4.18 -4.76 -34.23
C ALA A 466 3.65 -3.92 -33.07
N SER A 467 2.46 -3.31 -33.25
CA SER A 467 1.84 -2.48 -32.23
C SER A 467 1.49 -3.22 -30.96
N GLY A 468 1.06 -4.49 -31.05
CA GLY A 468 0.74 -5.30 -29.88
C GLY A 468 1.96 -5.78 -29.11
N MET A 469 3.04 -6.14 -29.82
CA MET A 469 4.28 -6.58 -29.18
C MET A 469 5.17 -5.42 -28.74
N ALA A 470 4.93 -4.18 -29.18
CA ALA A 470 5.72 -3.02 -28.78
C ALA A 470 5.79 -2.80 -27.26
N TYR A 471 4.83 -3.30 -26.49
CA TYR A 471 4.89 -3.26 -25.03
C TYR A 471 6.10 -4.02 -24.45
N LEU A 472 6.61 -5.04 -25.16
CA LEU A 472 7.78 -5.80 -24.74
C LEU A 472 9.05 -4.92 -24.63
N PHE A 473 9.14 -3.85 -25.43
CA PHE A 473 10.23 -2.89 -25.34
C PHE A 473 10.30 -2.20 -23.98
N TYR A 474 9.13 -1.87 -23.40
CA TYR A 474 9.04 -1.35 -22.04
C TYR A 474 9.24 -2.48 -21.01
N ALA A 475 8.49 -3.59 -21.15
CA ALA A 475 8.47 -4.66 -20.17
C ALA A 475 9.86 -5.23 -19.89
N PHE A 476 10.70 -5.31 -20.92
CA PHE A 476 12.06 -5.82 -20.89
C PHE A 476 13.10 -4.72 -21.13
N PHE A 477 12.80 -3.45 -20.81
CA PHE A 477 13.80 -2.38 -20.97
C PHE A 477 15.04 -2.67 -20.11
N THR A 478 14.85 -2.82 -18.79
CA THR A 478 15.90 -3.24 -17.85
C THR A 478 15.98 -4.76 -17.70
N PRO A 479 14.94 -5.49 -17.24
CA PRO A 479 15.10 -6.90 -16.90
C PRO A 479 15.35 -7.79 -18.12
N SER A 480 16.04 -8.91 -17.88
CA SER A 480 16.16 -10.03 -18.81
C SER A 480 14.97 -10.99 -18.67
N PHE A 481 14.82 -11.91 -19.62
CA PHE A 481 13.84 -12.99 -19.52
C PHE A 481 14.06 -13.87 -18.28
N ALA A 482 15.30 -14.26 -18.00
CA ALA A 482 15.64 -15.07 -16.83
C ALA A 482 15.33 -14.37 -15.50
N ALA A 483 15.67 -13.08 -15.38
CA ALA A 483 15.33 -12.29 -14.20
C ALA A 483 13.82 -12.21 -13.97
N LEU A 484 13.04 -12.02 -15.05
CA LEU A 484 11.59 -11.94 -14.92
C LEU A 484 10.95 -13.28 -14.51
N ARG A 485 11.44 -14.39 -15.08
CA ARG A 485 10.99 -15.74 -14.68
C ARG A 485 11.21 -15.96 -13.19
N GLU A 486 12.36 -15.55 -12.67
CA GLU A 486 12.66 -15.64 -11.24
C GLU A 486 11.71 -14.77 -10.41
N ALA A 487 11.49 -13.52 -10.80
CA ALA A 487 10.58 -12.61 -10.11
C ALA A 487 9.15 -13.18 -10.01
N ILE A 488 8.65 -13.83 -11.07
CA ILE A 488 7.34 -14.50 -11.08
C ILE A 488 7.31 -15.69 -10.13
N THR A 489 8.37 -16.51 -10.09
CA THR A 489 8.49 -17.63 -9.15
C THR A 489 8.42 -17.14 -7.71
N VAL A 490 9.22 -16.14 -7.35
CA VAL A 490 9.24 -15.56 -5.99
C VAL A 490 7.88 -14.99 -5.60
N LYS A 491 7.23 -14.23 -6.49
CA LYS A 491 5.88 -13.67 -6.23
C LYS A 491 4.83 -14.77 -6.00
N THR A 492 4.92 -15.87 -6.74
CA THR A 492 4.02 -17.03 -6.59
C THR A 492 4.19 -17.71 -5.22
N VAL A 493 5.44 -17.82 -4.74
CA VAL A 493 5.72 -18.41 -3.41
C VAL A 493 5.30 -17.48 -2.27
N THR A 494 5.60 -16.19 -2.37
CA THR A 494 5.32 -15.23 -1.28
C THR A 494 3.85 -14.87 -1.12
N GLY A 495 3.03 -15.00 -2.18
CA GLY A 495 1.60 -14.68 -2.14
C GLY A 495 1.29 -13.22 -1.74
N PRO A 496 0.02 -12.86 -1.49
CA PRO A 496 -1.16 -13.72 -1.55
C PRO A 496 -1.66 -13.90 -2.99
N THR A 497 -1.76 -15.16 -3.42
CA THR A 497 -2.36 -15.57 -4.70
C THR A 497 -3.52 -16.51 -4.42
N LEU A 498 -4.74 -16.08 -4.74
CA LEU A 498 -5.94 -16.90 -4.63
C LEU A 498 -6.23 -17.57 -5.95
N ASP A 499 -6.84 -18.75 -5.88
CA ASP A 499 -7.24 -19.51 -7.05
C ASP A 499 -8.38 -18.83 -7.82
N TRP A 500 -8.61 -19.28 -9.05
CA TRP A 500 -9.62 -18.67 -9.92
C TRP A 500 -11.06 -18.94 -9.45
N TYR A 501 -11.30 -20.08 -8.80
CA TYR A 501 -12.63 -20.45 -8.29
C TYR A 501 -12.98 -19.71 -7.00
N GLU A 502 -12.03 -19.00 -6.38
CA GLU A 502 -12.22 -18.19 -5.17
C GLU A 502 -12.69 -16.74 -5.47
N GLU A 503 -13.08 -16.43 -6.71
CA GLU A 503 -13.56 -15.08 -7.09
C GLU A 503 -14.75 -14.59 -6.23
N GLY A 504 -15.53 -15.50 -5.63
CA GLY A 504 -16.59 -15.16 -4.68
C GLY A 504 -16.11 -14.32 -3.49
N VAL A 505 -14.84 -14.49 -3.07
CA VAL A 505 -14.23 -13.74 -1.96
C VAL A 505 -14.22 -12.23 -2.22
N ARG A 506 -14.07 -11.79 -3.47
CA ARG A 506 -14.11 -10.36 -3.83
C ARG A 506 -15.44 -9.72 -3.44
N TYR A 507 -16.54 -10.41 -3.72
CA TYR A 507 -17.88 -9.92 -3.42
C TYR A 507 -18.25 -10.14 -1.96
N TYR A 508 -17.69 -11.17 -1.31
CA TYR A 508 -17.77 -11.34 0.13
C TYR A 508 -17.15 -10.13 0.86
N TYR A 509 -15.92 -9.73 0.51
CA TYR A 509 -15.27 -8.54 1.09
C TYR A 509 -16.07 -7.25 0.84
N LEU A 510 -16.74 -7.12 -0.31
CA LEU A 510 -17.61 -5.97 -0.57
C LEU A 510 -18.82 -5.91 0.38
N MET A 511 -19.26 -7.05 0.91
CA MET A 511 -20.41 -7.17 1.80
C MET A 511 -20.05 -7.20 3.29
N LEU A 512 -18.76 -7.26 3.64
CA LEU A 512 -18.29 -7.14 5.02
C LEU A 512 -18.37 -5.69 5.53
N GLU A 513 -18.50 -5.54 6.84
CA GLU A 513 -18.45 -4.24 7.52
C GLU A 513 -17.01 -3.81 7.79
N THR A 514 -16.26 -3.58 6.72
CA THR A 514 -14.88 -3.09 6.73
C THR A 514 -14.73 -1.89 5.77
N GLU A 515 -13.55 -1.29 5.69
CA GLU A 515 -13.27 -0.25 4.70
C GLU A 515 -13.41 -0.74 3.25
N ASP A 516 -13.12 -2.02 3.02
CA ASP A 516 -13.25 -2.65 1.71
C ASP A 516 -14.70 -2.83 1.25
N GLY A 517 -15.62 -2.91 2.21
CA GLY A 517 -17.06 -3.09 2.00
C GLY A 517 -17.89 -1.91 2.48
N SER A 518 -17.33 -0.68 2.52
CA SER A 518 -18.04 0.51 3.00
C SER A 518 -19.18 0.94 2.07
N ALA A 519 -20.12 1.74 2.60
CA ALA A 519 -21.32 2.19 1.88
C ALA A 519 -20.99 2.87 0.53
N VAL A 520 -19.93 3.68 0.52
CA VAL A 520 -19.47 4.45 -0.64
C VAL A 520 -18.91 3.56 -1.75
N ARG A 521 -18.39 2.37 -1.42
CA ARG A 521 -17.93 1.37 -2.41
C ARG A 521 -19.09 0.52 -2.95
N ARG A 522 -20.01 0.11 -2.07
CA ARG A 522 -21.16 -0.75 -2.44
C ARG A 522 -22.06 -0.07 -3.45
N ILE A 523 -22.40 1.20 -3.22
CA ILE A 523 -23.49 1.85 -3.95
C ILE A 523 -23.20 1.98 -5.44
N GLY A 524 -21.99 2.36 -5.83
CA GLY A 524 -21.59 2.47 -7.23
C GLY A 524 -21.61 1.12 -7.95
N VAL A 525 -21.00 0.10 -7.34
CA VAL A 525 -20.90 -1.24 -7.92
C VAL A 525 -22.28 -1.88 -8.06
N LEU A 526 -23.08 -1.91 -6.99
CA LEU A 526 -24.41 -2.50 -7.00
C LEU A 526 -25.37 -1.79 -7.95
N THR A 527 -25.27 -0.46 -8.06
CA THR A 527 -26.04 0.31 -9.04
C THR A 527 -25.63 -0.07 -10.48
N ALA A 528 -24.34 -0.28 -10.75
CA ALA A 528 -23.88 -0.72 -12.06
C ALA A 528 -24.45 -2.10 -12.43
N PHE A 529 -24.46 -3.06 -11.51
CA PHE A 529 -25.09 -4.37 -11.70
C PHE A 529 -26.60 -4.28 -11.92
N LEU A 530 -27.32 -3.45 -11.15
CA LEU A 530 -28.74 -3.19 -11.36
C LEU A 530 -29.00 -2.63 -12.78
N CYS A 531 -28.18 -1.67 -13.22
CA CYS A 531 -28.29 -1.10 -14.56
C CYS A 531 -28.00 -2.15 -15.64
N LEU A 532 -26.96 -2.99 -15.46
CA LEU A 532 -26.61 -4.07 -16.38
C LEU A 532 -27.78 -5.05 -16.54
N LEU A 533 -28.30 -5.57 -15.43
CA LEU A 533 -29.42 -6.52 -15.44
C LEU A 533 -30.65 -5.92 -16.12
N THR A 534 -30.95 -4.65 -15.82
CA THR A 534 -32.06 -3.93 -16.46
C THR A 534 -31.89 -3.83 -17.98
N VAL A 535 -30.70 -3.43 -18.46
CA VAL A 535 -30.42 -3.34 -19.90
C VAL A 535 -30.48 -4.72 -20.55
N LEU A 536 -29.91 -5.75 -19.91
CA LEU A 536 -29.93 -7.13 -20.41
C LEU A 536 -31.36 -7.65 -20.57
N THR A 537 -32.20 -7.55 -19.55
CA THR A 537 -33.60 -8.00 -19.59
C THR A 537 -34.37 -7.29 -20.72
N PHE A 538 -34.14 -5.98 -20.91
CA PHE A 538 -34.76 -5.23 -22.01
C PHE A 538 -34.29 -5.72 -23.38
N MET A 539 -32.98 -5.91 -23.56
CA MET A 539 -32.38 -6.31 -24.82
C MET A 539 -32.75 -7.75 -25.22
N LEU A 540 -32.89 -8.66 -24.25
CA LEU A 540 -33.38 -10.03 -24.48
C LEU A 540 -34.86 -10.02 -24.89
N ARG A 541 -35.69 -9.22 -24.23
CA ARG A 541 -37.13 -9.12 -24.55
C ARG A 541 -37.42 -8.37 -25.83
N ARG A 542 -36.68 -7.28 -26.10
CA ARG A 542 -36.83 -6.41 -27.27
C ARG A 542 -35.49 -6.31 -27.99
N LYS A 543 -35.27 -7.22 -28.95
CA LYS A 543 -33.98 -7.37 -29.67
C LYS A 543 -33.48 -6.08 -30.35
N ARG A 544 -34.36 -5.14 -30.72
CA ARG A 544 -34.02 -3.86 -31.36
C ARG A 544 -34.89 -2.71 -30.81
N PRO A 545 -34.58 -2.14 -29.64
CA PRO A 545 -35.33 -1.01 -29.10
C PRO A 545 -35.18 0.22 -30.01
N ALA A 546 -36.28 0.95 -30.24
CA ALA A 546 -36.27 2.11 -31.12
C ALA A 546 -35.29 3.19 -30.62
N GLY A 547 -34.40 3.64 -31.51
CA GLY A 547 -33.40 4.68 -31.21
C GLY A 547 -32.17 4.20 -30.42
N ILE A 548 -32.11 2.93 -30.00
CA ILE A 548 -30.94 2.29 -29.38
C ILE A 548 -30.16 1.50 -30.44
N SER A 549 -28.83 1.64 -30.45
CA SER A 549 -27.96 0.87 -31.35
C SER A 549 -27.60 -0.47 -30.70
N ALA A 550 -28.31 -1.54 -31.10
CA ALA A 550 -28.17 -2.86 -30.47
C ALA A 550 -26.74 -3.42 -30.50
N GLY A 551 -26.01 -3.26 -31.61
CA GLY A 551 -24.65 -3.82 -31.75
C GLY A 551 -23.66 -3.30 -30.71
N PRO A 552 -23.44 -1.97 -30.61
CA PRO A 552 -22.60 -1.37 -29.57
C PRO A 552 -23.05 -1.70 -28.15
N VAL A 553 -24.36 -1.70 -27.88
CA VAL A 553 -24.90 -2.03 -26.55
C VAL A 553 -24.59 -3.48 -26.16
N TRP A 554 -24.77 -4.43 -27.08
CA TRP A 554 -24.40 -5.84 -26.84
C TRP A 554 -22.90 -6.01 -26.59
N ARG A 555 -22.04 -5.30 -27.33
CA ARG A 555 -20.58 -5.37 -27.09
C ARG A 555 -20.18 -4.70 -25.78
N LEU A 556 -20.81 -3.59 -25.41
CA LEU A 556 -20.60 -2.95 -24.10
C LEU A 556 -20.97 -3.91 -22.95
N MET A 557 -22.14 -4.56 -23.02
CA MET A 557 -22.53 -5.57 -22.04
C MET A 557 -21.59 -6.78 -22.05
N ALA A 558 -21.16 -7.24 -23.23
CA ALA A 558 -20.22 -8.35 -23.34
C ALA A 558 -18.88 -8.05 -22.64
N VAL A 559 -18.35 -6.83 -22.78
CA VAL A 559 -17.14 -6.42 -22.06
C VAL A 559 -17.37 -6.34 -20.56
N PHE A 560 -18.53 -5.84 -20.12
CA PHE A 560 -18.87 -5.82 -18.69
C PHE A 560 -18.94 -7.24 -18.10
N PHE A 561 -19.65 -8.17 -18.76
CA PHE A 561 -19.72 -9.57 -18.33
C PHE A 561 -18.36 -10.26 -18.38
N ALA A 562 -17.59 -10.05 -19.45
CA ALA A 562 -16.25 -10.58 -19.56
C ALA A 562 -15.33 -10.01 -18.48
N THR A 563 -15.54 -8.78 -18.02
CA THR A 563 -14.78 -8.21 -16.89
C THR A 563 -15.00 -9.00 -15.61
N VAL A 564 -16.25 -9.36 -15.29
CA VAL A 564 -16.58 -10.21 -14.14
C VAL A 564 -15.86 -11.57 -14.24
N VAL A 565 -15.84 -12.18 -15.42
CA VAL A 565 -15.20 -13.49 -15.64
C VAL A 565 -13.67 -13.38 -15.61
N LEU A 566 -13.09 -12.36 -16.25
CA LEU A 566 -11.64 -12.20 -16.35
C LEU A 566 -11.01 -11.80 -15.01
N LEU A 567 -11.75 -11.13 -14.14
CA LEU A 567 -11.32 -10.86 -12.78
C LEU A 567 -11.09 -12.14 -11.97
N ALA A 568 -11.78 -13.23 -12.27
CA ALA A 568 -11.55 -14.52 -11.61
C ALA A 568 -10.10 -15.00 -11.81
N PHE A 569 -9.49 -14.71 -12.97
CA PHE A 569 -8.11 -15.09 -13.27
C PHE A 569 -7.05 -14.12 -12.72
N THR A 570 -7.46 -13.07 -12.01
CA THR A 570 -6.49 -12.19 -11.33
C THR A 570 -5.99 -12.87 -10.05
N PRO A 571 -4.69 -12.83 -9.73
CA PRO A 571 -4.15 -13.51 -8.55
C PRO A 571 -4.71 -12.93 -7.24
N THR A 572 -4.94 -11.63 -7.19
CA THR A 572 -5.48 -10.93 -6.01
C THR A 572 -6.95 -10.55 -6.19
N LYS A 573 -7.77 -10.77 -5.14
CA LYS A 573 -9.24 -10.67 -5.20
C LYS A 573 -9.82 -9.48 -4.42
N TRP A 574 -9.14 -8.34 -4.45
CA TRP A 574 -9.55 -7.14 -3.70
C TRP A 574 -10.74 -6.38 -4.30
N THR A 575 -11.50 -5.67 -3.45
CA THR A 575 -12.64 -4.84 -3.89
C THR A 575 -12.21 -3.61 -4.68
N HIS A 576 -10.96 -3.14 -4.51
CA HIS A 576 -10.41 -2.02 -5.29
C HIS A 576 -10.45 -2.25 -6.80
N HIS A 577 -10.33 -3.51 -7.24
CA HIS A 577 -10.41 -3.85 -8.67
C HIS A 577 -11.80 -3.59 -9.28
N LEU A 578 -12.83 -3.37 -8.45
CA LEU A 578 -14.15 -2.97 -8.93
C LEU A 578 -14.15 -1.54 -9.51
N GLY A 579 -13.10 -0.75 -9.26
CA GLY A 579 -12.87 0.56 -9.89
C GLY A 579 -12.79 0.48 -11.42
N LEU A 580 -12.41 -0.69 -11.94
CA LEU A 580 -12.35 -0.99 -13.38
C LEU A 580 -13.71 -0.85 -14.09
N PHE A 581 -14.82 -0.98 -13.35
CA PHE A 581 -16.15 -0.83 -13.93
C PHE A 581 -16.54 0.63 -14.21
N ALA A 582 -15.85 1.63 -13.67
CA ALA A 582 -16.26 3.04 -13.73
C ALA A 582 -16.60 3.54 -15.14
N GLY A 583 -15.75 3.21 -16.13
CA GLY A 583 -15.95 3.60 -17.53
C GLY A 583 -17.18 2.95 -18.16
N TYR A 584 -17.34 1.63 -18.01
CA TYR A 584 -18.43 0.88 -18.63
C TYR A 584 -19.77 1.05 -17.90
N ALA A 585 -19.74 1.22 -16.58
CA ALA A 585 -20.91 1.53 -15.75
C ALA A 585 -21.58 2.83 -16.22
N ALA A 586 -20.80 3.85 -16.60
CA ALA A 586 -21.32 5.10 -17.16
C ALA A 586 -22.17 4.88 -18.43
N GLY A 587 -21.67 4.05 -19.36
CA GLY A 587 -22.40 3.73 -20.60
C GLY A 587 -23.66 2.92 -20.35
N ILE A 588 -23.58 1.93 -19.45
CA ILE A 588 -24.71 1.08 -19.08
C ILE A 588 -25.78 1.89 -18.33
N ALA A 589 -25.38 2.76 -17.40
CA ALA A 589 -26.28 3.66 -16.67
C ALA A 589 -27.00 4.62 -17.63
N ALA A 590 -26.31 5.17 -18.64
CA ALA A 590 -26.93 6.02 -19.65
C ALA A 590 -28.00 5.28 -20.48
N VAL A 591 -27.73 4.02 -20.86
CA VAL A 591 -28.71 3.17 -21.56
C VAL A 591 -29.87 2.80 -20.64
N ALA A 592 -29.59 2.39 -19.40
CA ALA A 592 -30.60 2.03 -18.40
C ALA A 592 -31.54 3.21 -18.09
N ALA A 593 -30.99 4.40 -17.88
CA ALA A 593 -31.77 5.62 -17.70
C ALA A 593 -32.68 5.89 -18.91
N THR A 594 -32.18 5.66 -20.13
CA THR A 594 -33.01 5.84 -21.33
C THR A 594 -34.14 4.81 -21.40
N LEU A 595 -33.84 3.54 -21.10
CA LEU A 595 -34.79 2.43 -21.19
C LEU A 595 -35.87 2.46 -20.10
N THR A 596 -35.58 3.05 -18.94
CA THR A 596 -36.50 3.11 -17.79
C THR A 596 -37.49 4.29 -17.86
N MET A 597 -37.29 5.24 -18.78
CA MET A 597 -38.26 6.32 -19.02
C MET A 597 -39.54 5.84 -19.69
N ALA A 598 -40.65 6.57 -19.49
CA ALA A 598 -41.98 6.21 -20.02
C ALA A 598 -42.03 5.89 -21.53
N PRO A 599 -41.32 6.62 -22.42
CA PRO A 599 -41.37 6.30 -23.85
C PRO A 599 -40.86 4.90 -24.18
N MET A 600 -39.88 4.39 -23.43
CA MET A 600 -39.27 3.07 -23.62
C MET A 600 -39.98 2.00 -22.76
N MET A 601 -40.19 2.29 -21.48
CA MET A 601 -40.90 1.46 -20.50
C MET A 601 -42.30 2.02 -20.22
N ARG A 602 -43.24 1.70 -21.12
CA ARG A 602 -44.63 2.23 -21.05
C ARG A 602 -45.33 1.87 -19.74
N SER A 603 -45.22 0.60 -19.32
CA SER A 603 -45.87 0.09 -18.10
C SER A 603 -45.42 0.86 -16.86
N LYS A 604 -46.36 1.49 -16.15
CA LYS A 604 -46.12 2.15 -14.86
C LYS A 604 -45.66 1.12 -13.83
N ARG A 605 -46.28 -0.07 -13.81
CA ARG A 605 -45.89 -1.20 -12.96
C ARG A 605 -44.38 -1.51 -13.02
N ASN A 606 -43.83 -1.69 -14.21
CA ASN A 606 -42.41 -2.03 -14.35
C ASN A 606 -41.49 -0.89 -13.89
N ARG A 607 -41.89 0.37 -14.10
CA ARG A 607 -41.14 1.54 -13.61
C ARG A 607 -41.11 1.60 -12.09
N VAL A 608 -42.23 1.26 -11.45
CA VAL A 608 -42.35 1.16 -9.99
C VAL A 608 -41.48 0.04 -9.43
N PHE A 609 -41.49 -1.15 -10.04
CA PHE A 609 -40.59 -2.24 -9.60
C PHE A 609 -39.10 -1.91 -9.78
N PHE A 610 -38.74 -1.19 -10.84
CA PHE A 610 -37.37 -0.69 -10.99
C PHE A 610 -37.00 0.31 -9.87
N ALA A 611 -37.91 1.21 -9.51
CA ALA A 611 -37.70 2.14 -8.40
C ALA A 611 -37.55 1.41 -7.06
N ALA A 612 -38.37 0.37 -6.80
CA ALA A 612 -38.22 -0.49 -5.63
C ALA A 612 -36.85 -1.17 -5.59
N ALA A 613 -36.40 -1.74 -6.71
CA ALA A 613 -35.07 -2.35 -6.79
C ALA A 613 -33.94 -1.33 -6.53
N ALA A 614 -34.05 -0.10 -7.03
CA ALA A 614 -33.08 0.95 -6.76
C ALA A 614 -33.05 1.36 -5.27
N LEU A 615 -34.22 1.48 -4.63
CA LEU A 615 -34.32 1.74 -3.19
C LEU A 615 -33.74 0.60 -2.36
N PHE A 616 -33.94 -0.65 -2.77
CA PHE A 616 -33.36 -1.81 -2.10
C PHE A 616 -31.83 -1.83 -2.17
N ILE A 617 -31.26 -1.49 -3.34
CA ILE A 617 -29.81 -1.38 -3.50
C ILE A 617 -29.23 -0.26 -2.63
N ALA A 618 -29.92 0.88 -2.55
CA ALA A 618 -29.55 1.94 -1.63
C ALA A 618 -29.64 1.45 -0.17
N ALA A 619 -30.69 0.74 0.21
CA ALA A 619 -30.84 0.19 1.57
C ALA A 619 -29.67 -0.73 1.97
N ILE A 620 -29.28 -1.68 1.11
CA ILE A 620 -28.14 -2.59 1.36
C ILE A 620 -26.82 -1.83 1.45
N SER A 621 -26.66 -0.78 0.63
CA SER A 621 -25.44 0.04 0.64
C SER A 621 -25.32 0.83 1.93
N PHE A 622 -26.42 1.43 2.39
CA PHE A 622 -26.49 2.22 3.63
C PHE A 622 -26.56 1.37 4.91
N ALA A 623 -26.60 0.04 4.80
CA ALA A 623 -26.46 -0.87 5.94
C ALA A 623 -25.00 -0.99 6.42
N ALA A 624 -24.03 -0.44 5.68
CA ALA A 624 -22.63 -0.38 6.06
C ALA A 624 -22.22 1.03 6.52
N ARG A 625 -21.11 1.10 7.27
CA ARG A 625 -20.46 2.35 7.64
C ARG A 625 -19.95 3.14 6.43
N VAL A 626 -19.80 4.46 6.59
CA VAL A 626 -19.13 5.33 5.61
C VAL A 626 -17.66 5.37 5.94
N GLY A 627 -16.83 4.76 5.08
CA GLY A 627 -15.43 4.55 5.42
C GLY A 627 -14.50 4.57 4.22
N TYR A 628 -13.25 4.97 4.49
CA TYR A 628 -12.13 5.09 3.58
C TYR A 628 -10.87 4.50 4.24
N TYR A 629 -9.72 4.52 3.59
CA TYR A 629 -8.50 3.97 4.19
C TYR A 629 -7.80 4.93 5.14
N TRP A 630 -7.43 4.44 6.33
CA TRP A 630 -6.58 5.10 7.33
C TRP A 630 -6.96 6.58 7.54
N VAL A 631 -6.07 7.54 7.25
CA VAL A 631 -6.33 8.99 7.41
C VAL A 631 -7.49 9.54 6.58
N GLY A 632 -7.93 8.84 5.53
CA GLY A 632 -9.12 9.18 4.76
C GLY A 632 -10.42 9.17 5.58
N THR A 633 -10.43 8.49 6.74
CA THR A 633 -11.60 8.40 7.63
C THR A 633 -11.70 9.56 8.62
N TYR A 634 -10.73 10.47 8.64
CA TYR A 634 -10.60 11.44 9.72
C TYR A 634 -11.73 12.47 9.71
N GLY A 635 -12.55 12.43 10.76
CA GLY A 635 -13.64 13.37 11.01
C GLY A 635 -14.89 13.17 10.16
N ILE A 636 -14.95 12.13 9.30
CA ILE A 636 -16.13 11.88 8.48
C ILE A 636 -17.30 11.36 9.35
N PRO A 637 -18.55 11.70 9.02
CA PRO A 637 -19.72 11.15 9.70
C PRO A 637 -19.85 9.64 9.49
N TRP A 638 -20.34 8.91 10.49
CA TRP A 638 -20.69 7.48 10.40
C TRP A 638 -19.51 6.57 9.99
N ASN A 639 -18.30 6.85 10.48
CA ASN A 639 -17.11 6.04 10.20
C ASN A 639 -17.05 4.71 10.97
N THR A 640 -17.74 4.63 12.10
CA THR A 640 -17.79 3.43 12.96
C THR A 640 -19.17 2.78 13.02
N MET A 641 -20.15 3.30 12.29
CA MET A 641 -21.54 2.82 12.33
C MET A 641 -22.26 3.13 11.01
N PRO A 642 -23.36 2.44 10.67
CA PRO A 642 -24.19 2.80 9.52
C PRO A 642 -24.80 4.21 9.64
N PRO A 643 -25.09 4.88 8.50
CA PRO A 643 -25.80 6.16 8.50
C PRO A 643 -27.17 6.09 9.17
N GLN A 644 -27.42 7.02 10.09
CA GLN A 644 -28.67 7.13 10.85
C GLN A 644 -29.17 8.57 10.95
N LEU A 645 -30.49 8.73 11.03
CA LEU A 645 -31.20 9.98 11.23
C LEU A 645 -32.13 9.86 12.45
N PHE A 646 -31.96 10.70 13.47
CA PHE A 646 -32.72 10.64 14.72
C PHE A 646 -32.71 9.25 15.41
N GLY A 647 -31.60 8.52 15.33
CA GLY A 647 -31.47 7.17 15.88
C GLY A 647 -32.05 6.05 15.01
N LEU A 648 -32.67 6.37 13.87
CA LEU A 648 -33.16 5.39 12.90
C LEU A 648 -32.15 5.22 11.78
N GLU A 649 -31.74 3.99 11.50
CA GLU A 649 -30.84 3.72 10.37
C GLU A 649 -31.52 4.03 9.04
N ILE A 650 -30.79 4.72 8.17
CA ILE A 650 -31.27 5.11 6.83
C ILE A 650 -31.51 3.84 5.98
N SER A 651 -30.74 2.78 6.21
CA SER A 651 -30.91 1.45 5.61
C SER A 651 -32.35 0.94 5.76
N TRP A 652 -32.89 0.94 6.99
CA TRP A 652 -34.25 0.48 7.29
C TRP A 652 -35.31 1.36 6.65
N LEU A 653 -35.15 2.69 6.70
CA LEU A 653 -36.09 3.61 6.04
C LEU A 653 -36.16 3.36 4.53
N LEU A 654 -35.01 3.18 3.88
CA LEU A 654 -34.92 2.86 2.45
C LEU A 654 -35.49 1.46 2.15
N PHE A 655 -35.28 0.50 3.04
CA PHE A 655 -35.85 -0.84 2.92
C PHE A 655 -37.38 -0.81 3.00
N PHE A 656 -37.96 -0.15 4.01
CA PHE A 656 -39.42 0.02 4.11
C PHE A 656 -40.00 0.75 2.90
N ALA A 657 -39.34 1.83 2.44
CA ALA A 657 -39.74 2.53 1.22
C ALA A 657 -39.70 1.62 -0.02
N SER A 658 -38.69 0.75 -0.13
CA SER A 658 -38.60 -0.26 -1.17
C SER A 658 -39.76 -1.24 -1.13
N VAL A 659 -40.08 -1.79 0.05
CA VAL A 659 -41.20 -2.74 0.24
C VAL A 659 -42.53 -2.07 -0.11
N LEU A 660 -42.81 -0.86 0.39
CA LEU A 660 -44.04 -0.13 0.05
C LEU A 660 -44.13 0.17 -1.45
N THR A 661 -43.01 0.52 -2.08
CA THR A 661 -42.95 0.74 -3.53
C THR A 661 -43.21 -0.56 -4.30
N ALA A 662 -42.68 -1.69 -3.83
CA ALA A 662 -42.93 -3.00 -4.42
C ALA A 662 -44.39 -3.44 -4.25
N LEU A 663 -44.99 -3.22 -3.08
CA LEU A 663 -46.41 -3.47 -2.82
C LEU A 663 -47.31 -2.60 -3.72
N TYR A 664 -46.95 -1.33 -3.93
CA TYR A 664 -47.64 -0.48 -4.91
C TYR A 664 -47.49 -1.03 -6.34
N GLY A 665 -46.30 -1.54 -6.69
CA GLY A 665 -46.06 -2.23 -7.95
C GLY A 665 -46.93 -3.49 -8.10
N LEU A 666 -47.12 -4.24 -7.03
CA LEU A 666 -47.98 -5.43 -6.97
C LEU A 666 -49.47 -5.05 -7.09
N TRP A 667 -49.91 -3.99 -6.43
CA TRP A 667 -51.26 -3.47 -6.60
C TRP A 667 -51.52 -3.04 -8.06
N LEU A 668 -50.57 -2.34 -8.69
CA LEU A 668 -50.63 -2.01 -10.12
C LEU A 668 -50.61 -3.27 -11.01
N HIS A 669 -50.00 -4.36 -10.55
CA HIS A 669 -50.01 -5.64 -11.25
C HIS A 669 -51.44 -6.21 -11.29
N TYR A 670 -52.09 -6.35 -10.13
CA TYR A 670 -53.44 -6.91 -10.03
C TYR A 670 -54.51 -6.00 -10.63
N ARG A 671 -54.34 -4.67 -10.55
CA ARG A 671 -55.30 -3.71 -11.11
C ARG A 671 -55.41 -3.75 -12.64
N ARG A 672 -54.39 -4.27 -13.31
CA ARG A 672 -54.26 -4.20 -14.77
C ARG A 672 -55.43 -4.85 -15.51
N ASP A 673 -56.03 -5.89 -14.93
CA ASP A 673 -57.06 -6.70 -15.60
C ASP A 673 -58.43 -5.99 -15.64
N TYR A 674 -58.68 -5.05 -14.72
CA TYR A 674 -59.95 -4.33 -14.60
C TYR A 674 -59.84 -2.80 -14.76
N ALA A 675 -58.63 -2.23 -14.80
CA ALA A 675 -58.40 -0.81 -15.09
C ALA A 675 -57.12 -0.60 -15.91
N PRO A 676 -57.20 -0.61 -17.26
CA PRO A 676 -56.03 -0.50 -18.12
C PRO A 676 -55.31 0.86 -17.97
N GLU A 677 -53.98 0.85 -18.05
CA GLU A 677 -53.19 2.07 -17.97
C GLU A 677 -53.51 3.02 -19.16
N PRO A 678 -53.69 4.34 -18.93
CA PRO A 678 -53.97 5.28 -20.00
C PRO A 678 -52.84 5.32 -21.03
N THR A 679 -53.19 5.27 -22.31
CA THR A 679 -52.27 5.19 -23.46
C THR A 679 -51.42 6.45 -23.64
N LYS A 680 -51.86 7.60 -23.12
CA LYS A 680 -51.11 8.87 -23.11
C LYS A 680 -50.64 9.19 -21.70
N THR A 681 -49.33 9.33 -21.54
CA THR A 681 -48.70 9.80 -20.29
C THR A 681 -48.85 11.33 -20.20
N ARG A 682 -49.72 11.82 -19.30
CA ARG A 682 -49.93 13.27 -19.06
C ARG A 682 -48.92 13.91 -18.09
N GLY A 683 -47.92 13.17 -17.61
CA GLY A 683 -46.94 13.66 -16.62
C GLY A 683 -45.49 13.59 -17.10
N ARG A 684 -44.69 14.59 -16.73
CA ARG A 684 -43.22 14.54 -16.86
C ARG A 684 -42.70 13.36 -16.04
N THR A 685 -41.98 12.43 -16.66
CA THR A 685 -41.29 11.36 -15.91
C THR A 685 -40.05 11.92 -15.24
N LEU A 686 -39.99 11.82 -13.91
CA LEU A 686 -38.79 12.11 -13.14
C LEU A 686 -37.65 11.16 -13.59
N PRO A 687 -36.44 11.68 -13.88
CA PRO A 687 -35.28 10.87 -14.24
C PRO A 687 -34.66 10.24 -12.98
N THR A 688 -35.37 9.26 -12.39
CA THR A 688 -35.05 8.66 -11.09
C THR A 688 -33.60 8.22 -10.97
N LEU A 689 -33.06 7.50 -11.96
CA LEU A 689 -31.68 7.00 -11.91
C LEU A 689 -30.64 8.13 -11.91
N ALA A 690 -30.85 9.18 -12.70
CA ALA A 690 -29.95 10.34 -12.73
C ALA A 690 -29.98 11.12 -11.41
N ILE A 691 -31.19 11.30 -10.83
CA ILE A 691 -31.35 11.99 -9.54
C ILE A 691 -30.69 11.18 -8.42
N LEU A 692 -31.01 9.88 -8.31
CA LEU A 692 -30.46 9.02 -7.27
C LEU A 692 -28.94 8.98 -7.33
N THR A 693 -28.36 8.73 -8.51
CA THR A 693 -26.90 8.64 -8.65
C THR A 693 -26.20 9.96 -8.30
N MET A 694 -26.73 11.10 -8.73
CA MET A 694 -26.13 12.40 -8.40
C MET A 694 -26.32 12.80 -6.93
N LEU A 695 -27.43 12.41 -6.28
CA LEU A 695 -27.60 12.61 -4.83
C LEU A 695 -26.56 11.82 -4.03
N MET A 696 -26.21 10.62 -4.49
CA MET A 696 -25.19 9.80 -3.84
C MET A 696 -23.78 10.37 -4.06
N VAL A 697 -23.50 10.93 -5.25
CA VAL A 697 -22.26 11.70 -5.47
C VAL A 697 -22.17 12.89 -4.53
N LEU A 698 -23.28 13.62 -4.33
CA LEU A 698 -23.32 14.73 -3.39
C LEU A 698 -23.12 14.26 -1.94
N PHE A 699 -23.63 13.08 -1.57
CA PHE A 699 -23.38 12.46 -0.29
C PHE A 699 -21.89 12.20 -0.07
N ASP A 700 -21.20 11.57 -1.03
CA ASP A 700 -19.75 11.30 -0.95
C ASP A 700 -18.92 12.59 -0.79
N VAL A 701 -19.21 13.61 -1.59
CA VAL A 701 -18.53 14.91 -1.50
C VAL A 701 -18.84 15.60 -0.16
N GLY A 702 -20.09 15.52 0.29
CA GLY A 702 -20.55 16.11 1.54
C GLY A 702 -19.92 15.49 2.79
N THR A 703 -19.75 14.17 2.83
CA THR A 703 -19.12 13.49 3.97
C THR A 703 -17.64 13.88 4.09
N MET A 704 -16.91 13.93 2.97
CA MET A 704 -15.51 14.38 2.97
C MET A 704 -15.37 15.87 3.31
N ALA A 705 -16.24 16.74 2.78
CA ALA A 705 -16.24 18.15 3.14
C ALA A 705 -16.51 18.37 4.63
N LYS A 706 -17.43 17.58 5.22
CA LYS A 706 -17.67 17.59 6.66
C LYS A 706 -16.46 17.10 7.46
N GLY A 707 -15.77 16.06 6.99
CA GLY A 707 -14.52 15.58 7.58
C GLY A 707 -13.44 16.65 7.62
N ALA A 708 -13.21 17.33 6.50
CA ALA A 708 -12.29 18.46 6.41
C ALA A 708 -12.64 19.57 7.43
N TYR A 709 -13.92 19.92 7.55
CA TYR A 709 -14.37 20.92 8.52
C TYR A 709 -14.20 20.48 9.98
N ALA A 710 -14.47 19.21 10.29
CA ALA A 710 -14.29 18.64 11.63
C ALA A 710 -12.81 18.55 12.04
N GLN A 711 -11.92 18.45 11.05
CA GLN A 711 -10.47 18.36 11.21
C GLN A 711 -9.70 19.68 11.03
N ARG A 712 -10.37 20.83 10.93
CA ARG A 712 -9.74 22.14 10.64
C ARG A 712 -8.61 22.59 11.59
N GLY A 713 -8.53 22.01 12.80
CA GLY A 713 -7.46 22.30 13.78
C GLY A 713 -6.35 21.25 13.82
N SER A 714 -6.33 20.32 12.88
CA SER A 714 -5.42 19.16 12.83
C SER A 714 -5.17 18.72 11.38
N PHE A 715 -4.61 17.52 11.21
CA PHE A 715 -4.38 16.94 9.90
C PHE A 715 -5.70 16.59 9.18
N SER A 716 -5.81 17.01 7.93
CA SER A 716 -6.77 16.49 6.95
C SER A 716 -6.15 16.57 5.56
N TRP A 717 -6.59 15.72 4.64
CA TRP A 717 -6.15 15.79 3.24
C TRP A 717 -6.37 17.18 2.64
N THR A 718 -7.51 17.81 2.93
CA THR A 718 -7.80 19.17 2.46
C THR A 718 -6.78 20.18 2.96
N ALA A 719 -6.50 20.22 4.28
CA ALA A 719 -5.56 21.18 4.85
C ALA A 719 -4.13 20.94 4.33
N SER A 720 -3.70 19.68 4.28
CA SER A 720 -2.39 19.28 3.76
C SER A 720 -2.23 19.65 2.28
N ASN A 721 -3.20 19.31 1.44
CA ASN A 721 -3.15 19.58 0.00
C ASN A 721 -3.18 21.09 -0.30
N VAL A 722 -3.96 21.88 0.44
CA VAL A 722 -3.96 23.35 0.29
C VAL A 722 -2.60 23.95 0.69
N ARG A 723 -2.00 23.50 1.81
CA ARG A 723 -0.65 23.91 2.23
C ARG A 723 0.41 23.51 1.20
N ALA A 724 0.31 22.31 0.62
CA ALA A 724 1.23 21.85 -0.42
C ALA A 724 1.19 22.73 -1.67
N LEU A 725 0.00 23.22 -2.06
CA LEU A 725 -0.13 24.18 -3.16
C LEU A 725 0.45 25.57 -2.83
N GLN A 726 0.66 25.87 -1.54
CA GLN A 726 1.30 27.09 -1.05
C GLN A 726 2.82 26.91 -0.81
N GLY A 727 3.38 25.73 -1.12
CA GLY A 727 4.81 25.41 -0.99
C GLY A 727 5.16 24.57 0.24
N ASP A 728 4.21 24.31 1.13
CA ASP A 728 4.42 23.58 2.37
C ASP A 728 3.98 22.12 2.23
N THR A 729 4.96 21.25 1.94
CA THR A 729 4.70 19.91 1.41
C THR A 729 4.79 18.79 2.44
N CYS A 730 5.19 19.06 3.69
CA CYS A 730 5.55 17.99 4.64
C CYS A 730 4.36 17.31 5.32
N SER A 731 3.15 17.77 5.01
CA SER A 731 1.90 17.05 5.25
C SER A 731 1.77 16.66 6.73
N MET A 732 1.64 15.38 7.07
CA MET A 732 1.32 14.94 8.43
C MET A 732 2.46 15.17 9.43
N ALA A 733 3.71 15.29 8.96
CA ALA A 733 4.89 15.53 9.80
C ALA A 733 4.79 16.84 10.61
N ASP A 734 4.05 17.84 10.12
CA ASP A 734 3.84 19.12 10.81
C ASP A 734 2.70 19.08 11.84
N TYR A 735 1.93 18.00 11.87
CA TYR A 735 0.78 17.83 12.78
C TYR A 735 1.03 16.80 13.88
N VAL A 736 2.01 15.92 13.70
CA VAL A 736 2.42 14.95 14.73
C VAL A 736 3.40 15.64 15.67
N LEU A 737 3.02 15.74 16.95
CA LEU A 737 3.85 16.23 18.04
C LEU A 737 4.54 15.05 18.73
N MET A 738 5.80 15.25 19.12
CA MET A 738 6.65 14.24 19.75
C MET A 738 7.16 14.73 21.11
N GLU A 739 7.15 13.85 22.11
CA GLU A 739 7.94 14.03 23.34
C GLU A 739 9.40 13.68 23.02
N THR A 740 10.29 14.66 23.01
CA THR A 740 11.71 14.42 22.68
C THR A 740 12.44 13.66 23.78
N ASP A 741 12.13 13.96 25.05
CA ASP A 741 12.59 13.22 26.22
C ASP A 741 11.47 13.13 27.26
N PRO A 742 10.79 11.96 27.40
CA PRO A 742 9.72 11.80 28.37
C PRO A 742 10.20 11.82 29.82
N ASN A 743 11.49 11.60 30.08
CA ASN A 743 12.05 11.61 31.44
C ASN A 743 12.23 13.03 31.97
N ALA A 744 12.68 13.96 31.12
CA ALA A 744 12.83 15.37 31.47
C ALA A 744 11.49 16.06 31.82
N GLY A 745 10.38 15.56 31.29
CA GLY A 745 9.04 16.10 31.55
C GLY A 745 8.39 15.62 32.85
N GLN A 746 9.01 14.68 33.59
CA GLN A 746 8.42 14.14 34.83
C GLN A 746 8.13 15.25 35.83
N LEU A 747 6.88 15.37 36.27
CA LEU A 747 6.52 16.43 37.22
C LEU A 747 7.16 16.14 38.58
N LYS A 748 7.67 17.20 39.21
CA LYS A 748 8.28 17.10 40.54
C LYS A 748 7.20 17.16 41.62
N PRO A 749 7.29 16.33 42.67
CA PRO A 749 6.39 16.44 43.81
C PRO A 749 6.42 17.84 44.42
N ALA A 750 5.24 18.39 44.71
CA ALA A 750 5.13 19.65 45.42
C ALA A 750 5.51 19.45 46.90
N PRO A 751 6.14 20.44 47.55
CA PRO A 751 6.40 20.37 48.98
C PRO A 751 5.09 20.27 49.77
N ARG A 752 5.04 19.34 50.71
CA ARG A 752 3.94 19.15 51.67
C ARG A 752 3.78 20.39 52.57
N PRO A 753 2.66 20.53 53.28
CA PRO A 753 2.44 21.67 54.18
C PRO A 753 3.49 21.81 55.29
N ASP A 754 4.16 20.72 55.66
CA ASP A 754 5.27 20.69 56.63
C ASP A 754 6.63 21.10 56.03
N GLY A 755 6.66 21.46 54.74
CA GLY A 755 7.87 21.85 54.01
C GLY A 755 8.69 20.67 53.46
N THR A 756 8.32 19.42 53.76
CA THR A 756 9.03 18.25 53.24
C THR A 756 8.68 17.99 51.79
N VAL A 757 9.66 17.59 50.97
CA VAL A 757 9.44 17.16 49.58
C VAL A 757 9.53 15.64 49.53
N PRO A 758 8.44 14.92 49.23
CA PRO A 758 8.48 13.46 49.13
C PRO A 758 9.32 13.02 47.94
N SER A 759 9.92 11.83 48.03
CA SER A 759 10.55 11.20 46.86
C SER A 759 9.49 10.88 45.79
N ALA A 760 9.89 10.68 44.52
CA ALA A 760 8.96 10.36 43.44
C ALA A 760 8.09 9.12 43.78
N ALA A 761 8.70 8.08 44.37
CA ALA A 761 7.98 6.86 44.78
C ALA A 761 6.98 7.12 45.91
N GLN A 762 7.37 7.91 46.93
CA GLN A 762 6.49 8.30 48.02
C GLN A 762 5.33 9.17 47.53
N ALA A 763 5.62 10.09 46.60
CA ALA A 763 4.62 10.97 46.01
C ALA A 763 3.60 10.21 45.18
N LEU A 764 4.04 9.22 44.38
CA LEU A 764 3.14 8.37 43.63
C LEU A 764 2.26 7.51 44.54
N ALA A 765 2.84 6.93 45.61
CA ALA A 765 2.11 6.12 46.58
C ALA A 765 1.06 6.92 47.35
N GLY A 766 1.39 8.13 47.79
CA GLY A 766 0.47 9.02 48.50
C GLY A 766 -0.39 8.27 49.53
N LYS A 767 -1.71 8.38 49.38
CA LYS A 767 -2.68 7.55 50.09
C LYS A 767 -3.20 6.44 49.17
N SER A 768 -2.68 5.23 49.35
CA SER A 768 -3.03 4.07 48.52
C SER A 768 -3.54 2.87 49.32
N THR A 769 -4.55 2.17 48.80
CA THR A 769 -4.97 0.83 49.24
C THR A 769 -4.88 -0.13 48.06
N GLY A 770 -4.37 -1.34 48.25
CA GLY A 770 -4.31 -2.36 47.18
C GLY A 770 -3.33 -2.08 46.04
N PHE A 771 -2.46 -1.06 46.13
CA PHE A 771 -1.39 -0.78 45.18
C PHE A 771 -0.03 -1.14 45.78
N SER A 772 0.86 -1.71 44.95
CA SER A 772 2.24 -1.98 45.34
C SER A 772 3.20 -1.84 44.14
N PRO A 773 4.50 -1.58 44.37
CA PRO A 773 5.50 -1.56 43.30
C PRO A 773 5.63 -2.89 42.55
N THR A 774 5.37 -4.01 43.23
CA THR A 774 5.41 -5.36 42.65
C THR A 774 4.05 -5.84 42.14
N GLY A 775 3.01 -5.00 42.21
CA GLY A 775 1.64 -5.31 41.80
C GLY A 775 1.46 -5.27 40.28
N ILE A 776 2.46 -5.72 39.53
CA ILE A 776 2.50 -5.69 38.07
C ILE A 776 1.96 -7.02 37.53
N PRO A 777 1.02 -7.01 36.57
CA PRO A 777 0.53 -8.25 35.96
C PRO A 777 1.63 -8.94 35.16
N GLY A 778 1.78 -10.26 35.29
CA GLY A 778 2.82 -11.02 34.57
C GLY A 778 2.68 -11.04 33.05
N TRP A 779 1.54 -10.60 32.50
CA TRP A 779 1.35 -10.45 31.06
C TRP A 779 1.82 -9.10 30.50
N LEU A 780 2.03 -8.10 31.37
CA LEU A 780 2.36 -6.72 30.98
C LEU A 780 3.79 -6.62 30.50
N SER A 781 3.98 -6.05 29.32
CA SER A 781 5.28 -5.98 28.64
C SER A 781 5.37 -4.72 27.76
N PRO A 782 6.46 -3.94 27.83
CA PRO A 782 6.72 -2.85 26.88
C PRO A 782 6.77 -3.34 25.42
N VAL A 783 7.32 -4.53 25.17
CA VAL A 783 7.43 -5.14 23.83
C VAL A 783 6.05 -5.38 23.24
N LYS A 784 5.11 -5.97 24.01
CA LYS A 784 3.72 -6.19 23.57
C LYS A 784 2.94 -4.90 23.33
N SER A 785 3.42 -3.79 23.88
CA SER A 785 2.80 -2.46 23.72
C SER A 785 3.19 -1.80 22.41
N ASN A 786 4.22 -2.31 21.72
CA ASN A 786 4.68 -1.80 20.44
C ASN A 786 3.90 -2.43 19.28
N PRO A 787 2.96 -1.72 18.62
CA PRO A 787 2.31 -2.24 17.43
C PRO A 787 3.28 -2.37 16.26
N GLY A 788 4.32 -1.54 16.21
CA GLY A 788 5.41 -1.65 15.24
C GLY A 788 6.10 -3.00 15.33
N HIS A 789 6.18 -3.59 16.53
CA HIS A 789 6.80 -4.90 16.69
C HIS A 789 6.09 -5.95 15.84
N ASN A 790 6.84 -6.68 15.03
CA ASN A 790 6.28 -7.65 14.10
C ASN A 790 5.68 -8.86 14.84
N THR A 791 4.38 -8.83 15.08
CA THR A 791 3.63 -9.84 15.87
C THR A 791 3.21 -11.09 15.08
N ASP A 792 3.89 -11.45 13.99
CA ASP A 792 3.72 -12.79 13.43
C ASP A 792 3.88 -13.82 14.58
N VAL A 793 3.02 -14.83 14.63
CA VAL A 793 2.75 -15.69 15.81
C VAL A 793 4.01 -16.42 16.34
N THR A 794 5.12 -16.32 15.62
CA THR A 794 6.44 -16.90 15.91
C THR A 794 7.51 -15.86 16.31
N ASN A 795 7.15 -14.61 16.63
CA ASN A 795 8.07 -13.49 16.91
C ASN A 795 7.88 -12.83 18.30
N SER A 796 7.24 -13.52 19.23
CA SER A 796 7.01 -13.07 20.61
C SER A 796 8.25 -13.12 21.53
N ASP A 797 9.39 -13.58 21.02
CA ASP A 797 10.58 -13.90 21.83
C ASP A 797 11.57 -12.74 21.99
N VAL A 798 11.12 -11.50 21.72
CA VAL A 798 11.99 -10.33 21.89
C VAL A 798 12.27 -10.10 23.37
N PRO A 799 13.54 -9.95 23.76
CA PRO A 799 13.86 -9.89 25.17
C PRO A 799 13.62 -8.50 25.73
N GLU A 800 13.08 -8.46 26.94
CA GLU A 800 13.06 -7.24 27.74
C GLU A 800 14.43 -7.02 28.37
N THR A 801 14.84 -5.77 28.53
CA THR A 801 16.12 -5.47 29.18
C THR A 801 15.95 -4.36 30.21
N VAL A 802 16.39 -4.61 31.45
CA VAL A 802 16.51 -3.60 32.52
C VAL A 802 17.90 -3.75 33.12
N GLY A 803 18.65 -2.64 33.22
CA GLY A 803 20.00 -2.65 33.78
C GLY A 803 20.98 -3.62 33.08
N GLY A 804 20.76 -3.90 31.79
CA GLY A 804 21.54 -4.88 31.01
C GLY A 804 21.14 -6.35 31.22
N LYS A 805 20.18 -6.65 32.11
CA LYS A 805 19.67 -8.01 32.32
C LYS A 805 18.51 -8.31 31.37
N ARG A 806 18.63 -9.43 30.65
CA ARG A 806 17.62 -9.97 29.73
C ARG A 806 16.46 -10.61 30.49
N ASN A 807 15.22 -10.31 30.10
CA ASN A 807 13.97 -10.78 30.70
C ASN A 807 13.99 -10.66 32.24
N PRO A 808 14.16 -9.44 32.77
CA PRO A 808 14.26 -9.18 34.20
C PRO A 808 12.99 -9.62 34.94
N ASP A 809 13.13 -10.11 36.17
CA ASP A 809 11.99 -10.33 37.07
C ASP A 809 11.59 -8.99 37.68
N PRO A 810 10.36 -8.49 37.43
CA PRO A 810 9.90 -7.19 37.96
C PRO A 810 10.00 -7.06 39.48
N LYS A 811 10.02 -8.18 40.22
CA LYS A 811 10.14 -8.17 41.69
C LYS A 811 11.57 -7.95 42.19
N THR A 812 12.57 -8.35 41.42
CA THR A 812 13.98 -8.36 41.86
C THR A 812 14.87 -7.41 41.07
N ASP A 813 14.57 -7.21 39.79
CA ASP A 813 15.42 -6.47 38.84
C ASP A 813 14.83 -5.11 38.42
N GLY A 814 13.56 -4.83 38.80
CA GLY A 814 12.83 -3.63 38.40
C GLY A 814 11.90 -3.85 37.19
N VAL A 815 10.93 -2.96 37.02
CA VAL A 815 9.89 -3.08 36.00
C VAL A 815 10.39 -2.52 34.66
N PRO A 816 10.36 -3.30 33.56
CA PRO A 816 10.59 -2.78 32.22
C PRO A 816 9.55 -1.73 31.86
N LEU A 817 9.99 -0.50 31.55
CA LEU A 817 9.09 0.60 31.24
C LEU A 817 9.01 0.89 29.73
N PRO A 818 7.85 1.30 29.23
CA PRO A 818 7.66 1.71 27.84
C PRO A 818 8.29 3.08 27.57
N PHE A 819 8.30 3.47 26.29
CA PHE A 819 8.57 4.85 25.85
C PHE A 819 9.98 5.38 26.13
N GLY A 820 10.91 4.54 26.61
CA GLY A 820 12.23 5.00 27.07
C GLY A 820 12.20 5.67 28.44
N LEU A 821 11.15 5.42 29.23
CA LEU A 821 11.12 5.84 30.62
C LEU A 821 12.19 5.10 31.41
N ASP A 822 12.97 5.84 32.20
CA ASP A 822 14.05 5.29 33.01
C ASP A 822 13.48 4.66 34.31
N PRO A 823 13.63 3.33 34.52
CA PRO A 823 13.16 2.66 35.73
C PRO A 823 13.80 3.17 37.02
N ALA A 824 15.00 3.77 36.94
CA ALA A 824 15.68 4.31 38.13
C ALA A 824 15.03 5.60 38.65
N THR A 825 14.35 6.36 37.78
CA THR A 825 13.76 7.66 38.11
C THR A 825 12.23 7.67 38.03
N THR A 826 11.62 6.66 37.38
CA THR A 826 10.18 6.54 37.19
C THR A 826 9.59 5.43 38.07
N PRO A 827 9.00 5.76 39.23
CA PRO A 827 8.33 4.76 40.06
C PRO A 827 7.06 4.23 39.39
N VAL A 828 6.66 3.02 39.75
CA VAL A 828 5.43 2.37 39.27
C VAL A 828 4.64 1.84 40.44
N LEU A 829 3.31 1.92 40.35
CA LEU A 829 2.39 1.21 41.25
C LEU A 829 1.37 0.43 40.45
N GLY A 830 1.16 -0.82 40.82
CA GLY A 830 0.14 -1.68 40.23
C GLY A 830 -0.76 -2.31 41.28
N SER A 831 -1.98 -2.64 40.88
CA SER A 831 -2.99 -3.26 41.77
C SER A 831 -3.14 -4.77 41.59
N SER A 832 -2.24 -5.43 40.84
CA SER A 832 -2.29 -6.89 40.66
C SER A 832 -2.10 -7.60 42.00
N GLY A 833 -2.97 -8.57 42.29
CA GLY A 833 -2.97 -9.31 43.56
C GLY A 833 -3.73 -8.64 44.71
N ALA A 834 -4.38 -7.49 44.50
CA ALA A 834 -5.27 -6.90 45.47
C ALA A 834 -6.55 -7.75 45.64
N THR A 835 -6.99 -7.98 46.88
CA THR A 835 -8.17 -8.81 47.21
C THR A 835 -9.43 -8.00 47.54
N GLY A 836 -9.35 -6.66 47.54
CA GLY A 836 -10.43 -5.75 47.88
C GLY A 836 -10.39 -4.44 47.07
N LEU A 837 -10.91 -3.35 47.62
CA LEU A 837 -10.86 -2.03 46.96
C LEU A 837 -9.42 -1.55 46.78
N ALA A 838 -9.06 -1.24 45.54
CA ALA A 838 -7.76 -0.70 45.18
C ALA A 838 -7.90 0.77 44.77
N ASN A 839 -7.66 1.70 45.70
CA ASN A 839 -7.76 3.14 45.48
C ASN A 839 -6.40 3.81 45.65
N LEU A 840 -6.17 4.88 44.90
CA LEU A 840 -4.93 5.64 44.93
C LEU A 840 -5.24 7.13 44.91
N THR A 841 -4.62 7.90 45.80
CA THR A 841 -4.55 9.35 45.68
C THR A 841 -3.11 9.75 45.91
N SER A 842 -2.42 10.11 44.83
CA SER A 842 -1.02 10.54 44.92
C SER A 842 -0.89 11.85 45.69
N ASP A 843 0.32 12.20 46.11
CA ASP A 843 0.66 13.56 46.51
C ASP A 843 0.55 14.51 45.30
N TRP A 844 0.57 15.82 45.58
CA TRP A 844 0.51 16.86 44.56
C TRP A 844 1.85 16.99 43.83
N TYR A 845 1.79 17.18 42.51
CA TYR A 845 2.92 17.48 41.64
C TYR A 845 2.84 18.92 41.16
N THR A 846 3.97 19.61 41.09
CA THR A 846 4.04 21.00 40.60
C THR A 846 3.95 21.02 39.09
N LEU A 847 3.01 21.80 38.54
CA LEU A 847 2.85 21.97 37.11
C LEU A 847 3.89 22.97 36.59
N GLY A 848 4.48 22.68 35.43
CA GLY A 848 5.38 23.61 34.73
C GLY A 848 4.62 24.79 34.09
N ALA A 849 5.33 25.60 33.31
CA ALA A 849 4.69 26.64 32.50
C ALA A 849 3.82 26.00 31.41
N VAL A 850 2.58 26.49 31.29
CA VAL A 850 1.63 26.04 30.25
C VAL A 850 1.71 27.00 29.06
N ASP A 851 2.18 26.48 27.93
CA ASP A 851 2.34 27.19 26.66
C ASP A 851 2.03 26.29 25.45
N GLU A 852 2.26 26.78 24.23
CA GLU A 852 2.01 26.01 23.01
C GLU A 852 2.91 24.76 22.87
N SER A 853 4.08 24.75 23.52
CA SER A 853 5.00 23.62 23.52
C SER A 853 4.61 22.54 24.52
N THR A 854 3.76 22.86 25.50
CA THR A 854 3.29 21.94 26.56
C THR A 854 1.77 21.74 26.51
N PRO A 855 1.23 21.21 25.40
CA PRO A 855 -0.22 21.13 25.21
C PRO A 855 -0.92 20.04 26.04
N LEU A 856 -0.16 19.12 26.66
CA LEU A 856 -0.68 17.95 27.37
C LEU A 856 0.06 17.73 28.70
N VAL A 857 -0.70 17.34 29.72
CA VAL A 857 -0.19 16.50 30.81
C VAL A 857 -0.46 15.04 30.42
N THR A 858 0.56 14.19 30.49
CA THR A 858 0.49 12.78 30.10
C THR A 858 0.78 11.85 31.27
N LEU A 859 0.17 10.67 31.25
CA LEU A 859 0.30 9.66 32.30
C LEU A 859 0.43 8.29 31.65
N SER A 860 1.55 7.59 31.88
CA SER A 860 1.68 6.21 31.38
C SER A 860 0.92 5.26 32.29
N VAL A 861 0.04 4.46 31.68
CA VAL A 861 -0.86 3.53 32.37
C VAL A 861 -0.86 2.17 31.67
N ALA A 862 -1.20 1.12 32.39
CA ALA A 862 -1.64 -0.15 31.84
C ALA A 862 -2.89 -0.67 32.57
N GLY A 863 -3.65 -1.55 31.92
CA GLY A 863 -4.95 -2.04 32.40
C GLY A 863 -6.15 -1.25 31.86
N PRO A 864 -7.38 -1.69 32.16
CA PRO A 864 -8.61 -1.06 31.67
C PRO A 864 -8.91 0.21 32.46
N VAL A 865 -8.95 1.35 31.75
CA VAL A 865 -9.21 2.68 32.35
C VAL A 865 -10.37 3.34 31.62
N ALA A 866 -11.31 3.88 32.37
CA ALA A 866 -12.41 4.65 31.81
C ALA A 866 -11.86 5.94 31.19
N ALA A 867 -12.12 6.15 29.90
CA ALA A 867 -11.56 7.25 29.12
C ALA A 867 -12.47 7.68 27.98
N THR A 868 -12.23 8.87 27.43
CA THR A 868 -12.91 9.33 26.23
C THR A 868 -12.03 9.05 25.01
N GLY A 869 -12.58 8.30 24.05
CA GLY A 869 -11.91 7.94 22.80
C GLY A 869 -12.23 8.89 21.64
N ILE A 870 -11.95 8.42 20.42
CA ILE A 870 -12.27 9.13 19.18
C ILE A 870 -13.76 9.52 19.13
N ASN A 871 -14.06 10.70 18.59
CA ASN A 871 -15.42 11.25 18.46
C ASN A 871 -16.20 11.38 19.78
N GLY A 872 -15.53 11.42 20.94
CA GLY A 872 -16.18 11.59 22.23
C GLY A 872 -16.84 10.31 22.76
N VAL A 873 -16.52 9.15 22.20
CA VAL A 873 -17.06 7.86 22.65
C VAL A 873 -16.43 7.50 23.99
N ALA A 874 -17.26 7.37 25.03
CA ALA A 874 -16.83 6.92 26.34
C ALA A 874 -16.45 5.42 26.31
N ARG A 875 -15.43 5.06 27.07
CA ARG A 875 -14.98 3.68 27.27
C ARG A 875 -15.10 3.31 28.73
N ASP A 876 -15.54 2.09 28.97
CA ASP A 876 -15.64 1.53 30.31
C ASP A 876 -14.26 1.07 30.82
N GLY A 877 -14.08 1.09 32.13
CA GLY A 877 -12.85 0.69 32.79
C GLY A 877 -12.79 1.23 34.22
N ARG A 878 -11.62 1.12 34.85
CA ARG A 878 -11.39 1.64 36.19
C ARG A 878 -11.34 3.16 36.20
N THR A 879 -11.81 3.76 37.29
CA THR A 879 -11.99 5.20 37.35
C THR A 879 -10.67 5.89 37.71
N LEU A 880 -10.07 6.58 36.73
CA LEU A 880 -8.85 7.35 36.92
C LEU A 880 -9.09 8.82 36.54
N PHE A 881 -8.66 9.73 37.40
CA PHE A 881 -8.68 11.17 37.16
C PHE A 881 -7.32 11.81 37.35
N LEU A 882 -7.09 12.91 36.63
CA LEU A 882 -6.12 13.92 37.02
C LEU A 882 -6.86 15.03 37.78
N GLU A 883 -6.58 15.19 39.07
CA GLU A 883 -7.15 16.26 39.87
C GLU A 883 -6.24 17.48 39.82
N ALA A 884 -6.81 18.63 39.44
CA ALA A 884 -6.12 19.91 39.35
C ALA A 884 -6.24 20.67 40.67
N GLY A 885 -5.18 21.40 41.04
CA GLY A 885 -5.11 22.16 42.29
C GLY A 885 -4.38 23.49 42.16
N HIS A 886 -4.75 24.41 43.04
CA HIS A 886 -4.04 25.67 43.27
C HIS A 886 -3.32 25.62 44.62
N ARG A 887 -1.99 25.57 44.58
CA ARG A 887 -1.12 25.71 45.75
C ARG A 887 -0.89 27.18 46.06
N ALA A 888 -1.37 27.62 47.21
CA ALA A 888 -1.12 28.96 47.72
C ALA A 888 0.30 29.08 48.32
N ALA A 889 0.75 30.30 48.58
CA ALA A 889 2.08 30.58 49.13
C ALA A 889 2.33 29.92 50.50
N ASN A 890 1.27 29.70 51.30
CA ASN A 890 1.33 29.00 52.59
C ASN A 890 1.45 27.47 52.47
N GLY A 891 1.55 26.93 51.25
CA GLY A 891 1.70 25.50 50.99
C GLY A 891 0.40 24.69 50.98
N THR A 892 -0.74 25.30 51.28
CA THR A 892 -2.05 24.64 51.15
C THR A 892 -2.45 24.51 49.68
N VAL A 893 -3.00 23.36 49.29
CA VAL A 893 -3.49 23.11 47.93
C VAL A 893 -5.01 23.03 47.95
N GLN A 894 -5.66 23.91 47.20
CA GLN A 894 -7.10 23.89 46.96
C GLN A 894 -7.39 23.08 45.69
N PRO A 895 -8.14 21.97 45.75
CA PRO A 895 -8.62 21.28 44.55
C PRO A 895 -9.54 22.18 43.73
N LEU A 896 -9.32 22.23 42.42
CA LEU A 896 -10.09 23.03 41.47
C LEU A 896 -11.05 22.20 40.61
N GLY A 897 -10.75 20.91 40.40
CA GLY A 897 -11.57 20.01 39.60
C GLY A 897 -10.85 18.73 39.20
N ARG A 898 -11.58 17.76 38.64
CA ARG A 898 -11.05 16.50 38.13
C ARG A 898 -11.24 16.42 36.63
N LEU A 899 -10.22 15.96 35.92
CA LEU A 899 -10.26 15.72 34.48
C LEU A 899 -10.28 14.21 34.22
N ALA A 900 -11.19 13.79 33.34
CA ALA A 900 -11.18 12.44 32.79
C ALA A 900 -10.14 12.34 31.65
N PRO A 901 -9.47 11.19 31.48
CA PRO A 901 -8.45 11.04 30.46
C PRO A 901 -9.03 10.93 29.05
N LEU A 902 -8.25 11.42 28.09
CA LEU A 902 -8.40 11.06 26.68
C LEU A 902 -7.47 9.88 26.36
N ASP A 903 -8.00 8.90 25.62
CA ASP A 903 -7.25 7.70 25.25
C ASP A 903 -7.46 7.34 23.77
N ALA A 904 -6.36 7.02 23.10
CA ALA A 904 -6.37 6.68 21.68
C ALA A 904 -6.49 5.16 21.51
N TRP A 905 -5.84 4.40 22.39
CA TRP A 905 -5.69 2.95 22.24
C TRP A 905 -6.71 2.20 23.08
N THR A 906 -7.24 1.11 22.56
CA THR A 906 -8.27 0.29 23.23
C THR A 906 -7.70 -0.92 23.95
N ASN A 907 -6.40 -1.21 23.80
CA ASN A 907 -5.75 -2.32 24.46
C ASN A 907 -5.39 -1.98 25.92
N ASN A 908 -5.18 -3.02 26.74
CA ASN A 908 -4.80 -2.89 28.14
C ASN A 908 -3.27 -2.84 28.34
N ASN A 909 -2.49 -2.74 27.27
CA ASN A 909 -1.03 -2.64 27.33
C ASN A 909 -0.61 -1.23 27.79
N TRP A 910 0.70 -1.01 27.91
CA TRP A 910 1.22 0.31 28.25
C TRP A 910 0.82 1.35 27.20
N ARG A 911 0.25 2.46 27.66
CA ARG A 911 -0.18 3.58 26.83
C ARG A 911 -0.15 4.89 27.61
N ASN A 912 -0.21 6.01 26.90
CA ASN A 912 -0.26 7.33 27.51
C ASN A 912 -1.69 7.87 27.51
N LEU A 913 -2.25 8.06 28.71
CA LEU A 913 -3.45 8.88 28.89
C LEU A 913 -3.07 10.35 28.73
N ARG A 914 -4.01 11.14 28.22
CA ARG A 914 -3.78 12.53 27.82
C ARG A 914 -4.78 13.44 28.49
N PHE A 915 -4.27 14.51 29.08
CA PHE A 915 -5.05 15.58 29.70
C PHE A 915 -4.65 16.90 29.05
N PRO A 916 -5.47 17.48 28.15
CA PRO A 916 -5.14 18.73 27.49
C PRO A 916 -4.97 19.87 28.51
N THR A 917 -3.87 20.60 28.41
CA THR A 917 -3.61 21.73 29.34
C THR A 917 -4.62 22.85 29.17
N ALA A 918 -5.22 22.97 27.97
CA ALA A 918 -6.32 23.90 27.68
C ALA A 918 -7.61 23.59 28.47
N ASP A 919 -7.79 22.34 28.94
CA ASP A 919 -8.97 21.92 29.70
C ASP A 919 -8.77 22.08 31.22
N LEU A 920 -7.55 22.44 31.67
CA LEU A 920 -7.27 22.67 33.08
C LEU A 920 -8.00 23.93 33.59
N PRO A 921 -8.58 23.88 34.81
CA PRO A 921 -9.14 25.07 35.44
C PRO A 921 -8.14 26.22 35.53
N ARG A 922 -8.60 27.45 35.34
CA ARG A 922 -7.75 28.65 35.49
C ARG A 922 -7.14 28.70 36.89
N GLY A 923 -5.85 29.02 36.96
CA GLY A 923 -5.10 29.08 38.22
C GLY A 923 -4.50 27.74 38.67
N THR A 924 -4.66 26.66 37.91
CA THR A 924 -4.00 25.39 38.21
C THR A 924 -2.47 25.56 38.18
N ASN A 925 -1.80 25.18 39.26
CA ASN A 925 -0.34 25.14 39.36
C ASN A 925 0.18 23.81 39.97
N THR A 926 -0.74 22.92 40.34
CA THR A 926 -0.43 21.57 40.83
C THR A 926 -1.44 20.56 40.32
N VAL A 927 -1.05 19.29 40.18
CA VAL A 927 -1.92 18.18 39.76
C VAL A 927 -1.64 16.92 40.57
N ARG A 928 -2.59 15.99 40.67
CA ARG A 928 -2.37 14.66 41.27
C ARG A 928 -3.18 13.57 40.59
N VAL A 929 -2.72 12.33 40.70
CA VAL A 929 -3.39 11.15 40.13
C VAL A 929 -4.34 10.57 41.17
N VAL A 930 -5.58 10.30 40.76
CA VAL A 930 -6.61 9.71 41.61
C VAL A 930 -7.22 8.50 40.92
N VAL A 931 -7.10 7.32 41.53
CA VAL A 931 -7.87 6.11 41.20
C VAL A 931 -8.95 5.94 42.27
N ASP A 932 -10.20 6.04 41.84
CA ASP A 932 -11.39 6.15 42.71
C ASP A 932 -12.42 5.08 42.35
N ASP A 933 -12.06 3.82 42.59
CA ASP A 933 -12.95 2.70 42.35
C ASP A 933 -13.94 2.53 43.49
N ARG A 934 -15.22 2.43 43.10
CA ARG A 934 -16.33 2.23 44.02
C ARG A 934 -16.64 0.76 44.30
N VAL A 935 -16.09 -0.14 43.48
CA VAL A 935 -16.29 -1.58 43.57
C VAL A 935 -14.94 -2.30 43.38
N PRO A 936 -14.69 -3.41 44.08
CA PRO A 936 -13.50 -4.23 43.81
C PRO A 936 -13.52 -4.72 42.36
N SER A 937 -12.37 -4.59 41.69
CA SER A 937 -12.20 -5.08 40.32
C SER A 937 -11.07 -6.11 40.28
N PRO A 938 -11.26 -7.27 39.63
CA PRO A 938 -10.18 -8.22 39.39
C PRO A 938 -9.17 -7.70 38.36
N ASP A 939 -9.53 -6.67 37.58
CA ASP A 939 -8.66 -6.13 36.55
C ASP A 939 -7.58 -5.21 37.15
N PRO A 940 -6.29 -5.51 36.94
CA PRO A 940 -5.22 -4.70 37.48
C PRO A 940 -5.08 -3.40 36.69
N ILE A 941 -4.80 -2.31 37.40
CA ILE A 941 -4.34 -1.05 36.82
C ILE A 941 -2.91 -0.78 37.30
N VAL A 942 -2.07 -0.27 36.40
CA VAL A 942 -0.69 0.11 36.68
C VAL A 942 -0.50 1.57 36.28
N VAL A 943 0.06 2.40 37.15
CA VAL A 943 0.24 3.85 36.94
C VAL A 943 1.69 4.28 37.19
N THR A 944 2.08 5.35 36.51
CA THR A 944 3.35 6.10 36.70
C THR A 944 3.03 7.52 37.23
N PRO A 945 4.01 8.37 37.55
CA PRO A 945 3.75 9.79 37.82
C PRO A 945 3.28 10.54 36.55
N PRO A 946 2.52 11.63 36.70
CA PRO A 946 2.17 12.49 35.59
C PRO A 946 3.40 13.28 35.12
N ARG A 947 3.48 13.52 33.80
CA ARG A 947 4.55 14.31 33.18
C ARG A 947 3.99 15.39 32.25
N MET A 948 4.75 16.45 32.06
CA MET A 948 4.44 17.54 31.13
C MET A 948 5.70 17.89 30.35
N THR A 949 5.78 17.36 29.13
CA THR A 949 6.99 17.45 28.30
C THR A 949 6.79 18.49 27.19
N PRO A 950 7.75 19.39 26.96
CA PRO A 950 7.77 20.23 25.76
C PRO A 950 7.84 19.37 24.49
N MET A 951 6.96 19.64 23.52
CA MET A 951 6.82 18.85 22.30
C MET A 951 7.24 19.66 21.07
N LYS A 952 7.81 18.95 20.09
CA LYS A 952 8.10 19.47 18.75
C LYS A 952 7.33 18.69 17.70
N THR A 953 7.14 19.28 16.53
CA THR A 953 6.60 18.53 15.39
C THR A 953 7.61 17.48 14.93
N LEU A 954 7.12 16.41 14.31
CA LEU A 954 7.95 15.36 13.74
C LEU A 954 8.87 15.91 12.63
N GLN A 955 8.41 16.90 11.85
CA GLN A 955 9.24 17.57 10.85
C GLN A 955 10.40 18.38 11.44
N GLU A 956 10.18 19.08 12.57
CA GLU A 956 11.24 19.81 13.27
C GLU A 956 12.27 18.88 13.90
N PHE A 957 11.85 17.68 14.32
CA PHE A 957 12.72 16.71 14.97
C PHE A 957 13.51 15.84 13.97
N LEU A 958 12.83 15.20 13.02
CA LEU A 958 13.47 14.29 12.05
C LEU A 958 14.09 15.02 10.85
N GLY A 959 13.64 16.25 10.56
CA GLY A 959 14.09 16.97 9.38
C GLY A 959 13.80 16.21 8.07
N ARG A 960 14.75 16.28 7.13
CA ARG A 960 14.70 15.59 5.83
C ARG A 960 15.84 14.60 5.61
N ASP A 961 16.78 14.52 6.55
CA ASP A 961 18.02 13.76 6.39
C ASP A 961 18.05 12.51 7.28
N THR A 962 17.31 12.50 8.39
CA THR A 962 17.19 11.31 9.24
C THR A 962 16.52 10.19 8.46
N VAL A 963 17.18 9.03 8.42
CA VAL A 963 16.69 7.86 7.68
C VAL A 963 15.56 7.19 8.46
N VAL A 964 14.40 7.10 7.83
CA VAL A 964 13.17 6.56 8.42
C VAL A 964 12.66 5.38 7.60
N ALA A 965 12.35 4.28 8.27
CA ALA A 965 11.59 3.18 7.69
C ALA A 965 10.08 3.49 7.79
N MET A 966 9.50 4.07 6.75
CA MET A 966 8.05 4.30 6.71
C MET A 966 7.34 3.04 6.19
N ASP A 967 6.33 2.60 6.92
CA ASP A 967 5.44 1.52 6.47
C ASP A 967 4.62 1.96 5.24
N PHE A 968 4.23 0.98 4.43
CA PHE A 968 3.60 1.28 3.14
C PHE A 968 2.30 2.09 3.22
N MET A 969 1.53 2.01 4.32
CA MET A 969 0.29 2.78 4.47
C MET A 969 0.52 4.25 4.82
N VAL A 970 1.66 4.57 5.45
CA VAL A 970 1.92 5.93 5.96
C VAL A 970 2.80 6.75 5.03
N ALA A 971 3.62 6.13 4.18
CA ALA A 971 4.61 6.83 3.36
C ALA A 971 4.03 7.98 2.52
N PHE A 972 2.78 7.89 2.08
CA PHE A 972 2.13 8.98 1.32
C PHE A 972 1.78 10.21 2.17
N ALA A 973 1.59 10.06 3.48
CA ALA A 973 1.32 11.16 4.40
C ALA A 973 2.58 11.86 4.92
N PHE A 974 3.76 11.26 4.71
CA PHE A 974 5.08 11.74 5.15
C PHE A 974 6.05 11.93 3.96
N PRO A 975 5.72 12.80 2.98
CA PRO A 975 6.47 12.91 1.73
C PRO A 975 7.84 13.60 1.85
N CYS A 976 8.16 14.21 3.00
CA CYS A 976 9.42 14.92 3.26
C CYS A 976 10.48 14.07 3.94
N GLN A 977 10.10 12.97 4.60
CA GLN A 977 11.01 12.12 5.36
C GLN A 977 11.89 11.30 4.41
N HIS A 978 13.16 11.08 4.79
CA HIS A 978 14.08 10.24 4.02
C HIS A 978 13.72 8.78 4.25
N GLN A 979 12.98 8.18 3.31
CA GLN A 979 12.73 6.74 3.32
C GLN A 979 14.04 5.98 3.16
N VAL A 980 14.24 4.92 3.95
CA VAL A 980 15.33 3.93 3.78
C VAL A 980 15.49 3.59 2.29
N ARG A 981 16.72 3.69 1.79
CA ARG A 981 17.01 3.43 0.39
C ARG A 981 17.48 2.00 0.18
N ALA A 982 17.05 1.37 -0.90
CA ALA A 982 17.62 0.11 -1.38
C ALA A 982 18.69 0.43 -2.43
N VAL A 983 19.96 0.30 -2.08
CA VAL A 983 21.10 0.66 -2.94
C VAL A 983 21.97 -0.57 -3.16
N ASN A 984 22.16 -0.97 -4.42
CA ASN A 984 23.06 -2.08 -4.78
C ASN A 984 22.82 -3.38 -4.00
N GLY A 985 21.55 -3.70 -3.71
CA GLY A 985 21.17 -4.93 -2.98
C GLY A 985 21.24 -4.84 -1.45
N VAL A 986 21.51 -3.65 -0.90
CA VAL A 986 21.64 -3.40 0.55
C VAL A 986 20.69 -2.26 0.96
N PHE A 987 20.06 -2.36 2.13
CA PHE A 987 19.27 -1.27 2.70
C PHE A 987 20.15 -0.25 3.43
N GLU A 988 19.83 1.04 3.36
CA GLU A 988 20.38 2.02 4.29
C GLU A 988 19.92 1.75 5.72
N ARG A 989 20.76 2.05 6.70
CA ARG A 989 20.44 1.91 8.13
C ARG A 989 19.38 2.95 8.56
N PRO A 990 18.19 2.52 9.02
CA PRO A 990 17.23 3.43 9.60
C PRO A 990 17.56 3.81 11.05
N GLU A 991 17.12 5.00 11.45
CA GLU A 991 17.13 5.45 12.85
C GLU A 991 15.74 5.36 13.49
N TYR A 992 14.69 5.51 12.67
CA TYR A 992 13.30 5.47 13.12
C TYR A 992 12.43 4.66 12.16
N ARG A 993 11.25 4.30 12.64
CA ARG A 993 10.15 3.75 11.86
C ARG A 993 8.86 4.51 12.12
N ILE A 994 8.10 4.76 11.06
CA ILE A 994 6.75 5.33 11.16
C ILE A 994 5.76 4.25 10.71
N SER A 995 4.81 3.95 11.57
CA SER A 995 3.77 2.94 11.37
C SER A 995 2.37 3.56 11.51
N PRO A 996 1.34 2.98 10.86
CA PRO A 996 -0.05 3.44 10.95
C PRO A 996 -0.65 3.13 12.33
N ASP A 997 -1.97 3.33 12.51
CA ASP A 997 -2.64 3.03 13.77
C ASP A 997 -2.44 1.57 14.21
N TYR A 998 -2.68 1.28 15.49
CA TYR A 998 -2.38 -0.01 16.10
C TYR A 998 -2.93 -1.20 15.31
N MET A 999 -4.20 -1.13 14.91
CA MET A 999 -4.88 -2.24 14.22
C MET A 999 -4.34 -2.43 12.81
N ALA A 1000 -4.13 -1.33 12.09
CA ALA A 1000 -3.60 -1.36 10.74
C ALA A 1000 -2.14 -1.87 10.71
N THR A 1001 -1.34 -1.56 11.74
CA THR A 1001 0.03 -2.05 11.86
C THR A 1001 0.06 -3.56 12.10
N VAL A 1002 -0.69 -4.06 13.09
CA VAL A 1002 -0.69 -5.47 13.47
C VAL A 1002 -1.31 -6.36 12.40
N LEU A 1003 -2.45 -5.97 11.81
CA LEU A 1003 -3.16 -6.80 10.85
C LEU A 1003 -2.65 -6.67 9.42
N THR A 1004 -1.98 -5.56 9.07
CA THR A 1004 -1.64 -5.25 7.68
C THR A 1004 -0.16 -4.94 7.47
N SER A 1005 0.42 -3.94 8.13
CA SER A 1005 1.84 -3.62 7.91
C SER A 1005 2.74 -4.81 8.25
N ASN A 1006 2.69 -5.30 9.49
CA ASN A 1006 3.60 -6.34 9.96
C ASN A 1006 3.46 -7.66 9.19
N THR A 1007 2.24 -8.00 8.76
CA THR A 1007 1.95 -9.22 7.99
C THR A 1007 2.33 -9.07 6.51
N TRP A 1008 2.29 -7.86 5.96
CA TRP A 1008 2.61 -7.62 4.55
C TRP A 1008 4.12 -7.54 4.30
N GLN A 1009 4.82 -6.71 5.07
CA GLN A 1009 6.26 -6.42 4.96
C GLN A 1009 7.12 -7.21 5.95
N GLY A 1010 6.56 -8.27 6.52
CA GLY A 1010 7.22 -9.17 7.46
C GLY A 1010 8.33 -10.04 6.85
N TRP A 1011 9.04 -10.74 7.72
CA TRP A 1011 10.20 -11.56 7.36
C TRP A 1011 9.85 -12.78 6.49
N LYS A 1012 8.68 -13.43 6.70
CA LYS A 1012 8.25 -14.60 5.90
C LYS A 1012 7.99 -14.26 4.43
N THR A 1013 7.69 -12.99 4.15
CA THR A 1013 7.27 -12.51 2.83
C THR A 1013 8.37 -11.73 2.12
N GLY A 1014 9.57 -11.65 2.73
CA GLY A 1014 10.74 -10.98 2.18
C GLY A 1014 10.65 -9.47 2.20
N GLY A 1015 9.89 -8.88 3.13
CA GLY A 1015 9.78 -7.42 3.28
C GLY A 1015 10.90 -6.81 4.16
N PRO A 1016 10.99 -5.49 4.29
CA PRO A 1016 12.06 -4.83 5.06
C PRO A 1016 12.10 -5.23 6.55
N LEU A 1017 10.99 -5.67 7.14
CA LEU A 1017 10.95 -6.00 8.57
C LEU A 1017 11.80 -7.22 8.93
N GLY A 1018 12.00 -8.18 8.02
CA GLY A 1018 12.91 -9.29 8.31
C GLY A 1018 14.38 -8.90 8.42
N VAL A 1019 14.74 -7.69 8.00
CA VAL A 1019 16.07 -7.11 8.22
C VAL A 1019 16.07 -6.24 9.47
N THR A 1020 15.10 -5.32 9.60
CA THR A 1020 15.09 -4.39 10.74
C THR A 1020 14.85 -5.10 12.06
N ASP A 1021 13.94 -6.08 12.11
CA ASP A 1021 13.66 -6.86 13.33
C ASP A 1021 14.92 -7.63 13.79
N ALA A 1022 15.72 -8.11 12.83
CA ALA A 1022 16.93 -8.85 13.09
C ALA A 1022 18.08 -7.96 13.59
N LEU A 1023 18.11 -6.68 13.19
CA LEU A 1023 19.21 -5.75 13.48
C LEU A 1023 18.97 -4.82 14.66
N TYR A 1024 17.73 -4.40 14.88
CA TYR A 1024 17.43 -3.31 15.79
C TYR A 1024 16.42 -3.72 16.86
N HIS A 1025 16.69 -3.24 18.08
CA HIS A 1025 15.71 -3.09 19.12
C HIS A 1025 14.77 -1.92 18.79
N GLU A 1026 13.47 -2.14 18.94
CA GLU A 1026 12.41 -1.17 18.69
C GLU A 1026 11.90 -0.54 19.98
N GLN A 1027 11.92 0.79 20.07
CA GLN A 1027 11.34 1.53 21.20
C GLN A 1027 10.34 2.59 20.70
N ILE A 1028 9.08 2.52 21.13
CA ILE A 1028 8.08 3.55 20.80
C ILE A 1028 8.49 4.89 21.38
N VAL A 1029 8.32 5.94 20.59
CA VAL A 1029 8.42 7.33 21.02
C VAL A 1029 7.01 7.89 21.24
N PRO A 1030 6.71 8.54 22.39
CA PRO A 1030 5.40 9.15 22.61
C PRO A 1030 5.12 10.26 21.59
N THR A 1031 4.03 10.06 20.84
CA THR A 1031 3.60 11.00 19.79
C THR A 1031 2.10 11.23 19.83
N TYR A 1032 1.68 12.41 19.37
CA TYR A 1032 0.33 12.92 19.52
C TYR A 1032 -0.10 13.69 18.28
N LEU A 1033 -1.34 13.50 17.83
CA LEU A 1033 -1.87 14.30 16.73
C LEU A 1033 -2.38 15.65 17.26
N LYS A 1034 -1.74 16.73 16.84
CA LYS A 1034 -2.05 18.11 17.27
C LYS A 1034 -3.55 18.40 17.15
N GLY A 1035 -4.17 18.82 18.25
CA GLY A 1035 -5.59 19.21 18.29
C GLY A 1035 -6.60 18.05 18.24
N LYS A 1036 -6.15 16.79 18.12
CA LYS A 1036 -6.99 15.58 18.13
C LYS A 1036 -6.38 14.50 19.02
N TRP A 1037 -6.32 14.78 20.31
CA TRP A 1037 -5.58 13.99 21.30
C TRP A 1037 -6.07 12.56 21.49
N ALA A 1038 -7.36 12.28 21.27
CA ALA A 1038 -7.93 10.93 21.39
C ALA A 1038 -7.85 10.11 20.08
N MET A 1039 -7.18 10.62 19.04
CA MET A 1039 -7.02 9.95 17.75
C MET A 1039 -5.73 9.15 17.73
N ASP A 1040 -5.83 7.86 17.37
CA ASP A 1040 -4.66 7.04 17.04
C ASP A 1040 -4.23 7.34 15.61
N TRP A 1041 -3.14 8.10 15.46
CA TRP A 1041 -2.60 8.43 14.15
C TRP A 1041 -1.66 7.34 13.63
N GLY A 1042 -1.03 6.63 14.56
CA GLY A 1042 0.04 5.69 14.33
C GLY A 1042 1.15 5.83 15.36
N THR A 1043 2.32 5.29 15.05
CA THR A 1043 3.47 5.26 15.96
C THR A 1043 4.75 5.68 15.28
N LEU A 1044 5.57 6.41 16.05
CA LEU A 1044 7.00 6.59 15.77
C LEU A 1044 7.79 5.64 16.67
N THR A 1045 8.69 4.87 16.10
CA THR A 1045 9.54 3.91 16.80
C THR A 1045 10.99 4.26 16.54
N LYS A 1046 11.82 4.31 17.58
CA LYS A 1046 13.27 4.47 17.48
C LYS A 1046 13.93 3.11 17.32
N PHE A 1047 14.90 3.02 16.43
CA PHE A 1047 15.74 1.85 16.25
C PHE A 1047 17.08 2.02 16.94
N THR A 1048 17.47 1.02 17.73
CA THR A 1048 18.80 0.92 18.34
C THR A 1048 19.40 -0.43 17.98
N PRO A 1049 20.59 -0.52 17.38
CA PRO A 1049 21.17 -1.82 17.02
C PRO A 1049 21.32 -2.73 18.23
N TRP A 1050 21.02 -4.02 18.06
CA TRP A 1050 21.29 -5.05 19.07
C TRP A 1050 22.79 -5.13 19.39
N THR A 1051 23.63 -5.04 18.36
CA THR A 1051 25.08 -5.03 18.47
C THR A 1051 25.64 -3.86 17.68
N ALA A 1052 26.53 -3.07 18.28
CA ALA A 1052 27.17 -1.97 17.58
C ALA A 1052 28.03 -2.49 16.42
N ALA A 1053 27.82 -1.93 15.23
CA ALA A 1053 28.50 -2.29 13.99
C ALA A 1053 28.63 -1.06 13.06
N GLU A 1054 29.65 -1.08 12.21
CA GLU A 1054 29.88 -0.07 11.18
C GLU A 1054 29.26 -0.51 9.85
N PRO A 1055 28.78 0.40 8.98
CA PRO A 1055 28.28 0.01 7.66
C PRO A 1055 29.38 -0.68 6.83
N ALA A 1056 29.07 -1.82 6.22
CA ALA A 1056 30.02 -2.54 5.38
C ALA A 1056 30.38 -1.73 4.11
N ARG A 1057 31.69 -1.70 3.78
CA ARG A 1057 32.14 -1.17 2.49
C ARG A 1057 31.82 -2.15 1.36
N LEU A 1058 31.14 -1.66 0.32
CA LEU A 1058 30.76 -2.43 -0.85
C LEU A 1058 31.81 -2.30 -1.96
N GLU A 1059 32.17 -3.41 -2.60
CA GLU A 1059 32.94 -3.44 -3.85
C GLU A 1059 32.00 -3.60 -5.05
N LEU A 1060 31.95 -2.56 -5.90
CA LEU A 1060 31.07 -2.52 -7.05
C LEU A 1060 31.82 -2.92 -8.33
N GLY A 1061 31.18 -3.76 -9.13
CA GLY A 1061 31.67 -4.18 -10.45
C GLY A 1061 30.58 -4.12 -11.51
N THR A 1062 30.91 -4.52 -12.73
CA THR A 1062 29.92 -4.62 -13.82
C THR A 1062 30.23 -5.83 -14.68
N THR A 1063 29.21 -6.55 -15.10
CA THR A 1063 29.32 -7.71 -15.98
C THR A 1063 28.23 -7.72 -17.04
N THR A 1064 28.54 -8.24 -18.23
CA THR A 1064 27.52 -8.38 -19.29
C THR A 1064 26.91 -9.77 -19.20
N ARG A 1065 25.59 -9.83 -19.03
CA ARG A 1065 24.82 -11.08 -18.94
C ARG A 1065 23.95 -11.27 -20.18
N THR A 1066 23.78 -12.52 -20.58
CA THR A 1066 22.82 -12.88 -21.63
C THR A 1066 21.39 -12.84 -21.08
N GLY A 1067 20.38 -12.78 -21.94
CA GLY A 1067 18.98 -12.76 -21.50
C GLY A 1067 18.51 -14.03 -20.77
N TRP A 1068 19.30 -15.11 -20.83
CA TRP A 1068 19.03 -16.43 -20.24
C TRP A 1068 19.87 -16.72 -18.99
N TYR A 1069 20.84 -15.88 -18.67
CA TYR A 1069 21.70 -16.09 -17.51
C TYR A 1069 20.90 -16.05 -16.21
N THR A 1070 21.17 -17.02 -15.34
CA THR A 1070 20.68 -17.04 -13.95
C THR A 1070 21.84 -17.40 -13.03
N PRO A 1071 22.01 -16.72 -11.89
CA PRO A 1071 22.93 -17.12 -10.84
C PRO A 1071 22.32 -18.20 -9.92
N GLY A 1072 21.29 -18.93 -10.35
CA GLY A 1072 20.57 -19.91 -9.52
C GLY A 1072 19.31 -19.34 -8.87
N PRO A 1073 18.46 -20.18 -8.24
CA PRO A 1073 17.21 -19.74 -7.62
C PRO A 1073 17.47 -18.80 -6.44
N MET A 1074 16.57 -17.86 -6.20
CA MET A 1074 16.51 -17.07 -4.97
C MET A 1074 15.97 -17.93 -3.82
N ARG A 1075 16.38 -17.63 -2.58
CA ARG A 1075 15.79 -18.23 -1.39
C ARG A 1075 14.49 -17.48 -1.07
N SER A 1076 13.36 -17.99 -1.55
CA SER A 1076 12.03 -17.38 -1.33
C SER A 1076 11.05 -18.27 -0.59
N ALA A 1077 11.44 -19.49 -0.20
CA ALA A 1077 10.58 -20.42 0.52
C ALA A 1077 10.39 -19.97 1.99
N PRO A 1078 9.17 -20.13 2.56
CA PRO A 1078 9.00 -20.05 4.00
C PRO A 1078 9.83 -21.14 4.70
N TYR A 1079 10.22 -20.88 5.95
CA TYR A 1079 10.87 -21.87 6.81
C TYR A 1079 9.93 -23.01 7.14
#